data_AF-E1ZW11-F1
#
_entry.id   AF-E1ZW11-F1
#
_cell.length_a   1.000
_cell.length_b   1.000
_cell.length_c   1.000
_cell.angle_alpha   90.00
_cell.angle_beta   90.00
_cell.angle_gamma   90.00
#
_symmetry.space_group_name_H-M   'P 1'
#
loop_
_entity.id
_entity.type
_entity.pdbx_description
1 polymer ?
#
loop_
_entity_poly.entity_id
_entity_poly.type
_entity_poly.pdbx_seq_one_letter_code
_entity_poly.pdbx_strand_id
1 'polypeptide(L)'
;MDERTFSEERETILPRNADNPSHRISSTSTSQSTNNDVAKERLAIEERLAAKMFSYEIICFFLAITFTAMAALHSSSPKVSKPPTARPFFDQNSVVLDFYKGHLDSMIERITQADFSFVMYYAPWDAESQALRKEFEIVAQFYHPQIFFAAINCWHPDSECRIQYNKIHGYPVLMLYPSRESGINYRGIRTAPYMINFLDALMNPIIRITHKEQLTELLITNDAVVIGYFNFTRLDKTPGYREFYKAAIRSLERDPNRELAFAIVTSASSSKLHYGVYKFPSANLLMWNESLTYPEKNEWTSDNILNWISSSIHQPSLWLQPPGVKAFTLAPYLHEGPVLFLFTPRNPLHTENYIYNLIRELGLQYYNCADNMIVKDIINRLEKKRSTAMIRHFSRSQECAHLLNKTEIYTKQINELITTISIQQWINNSCCANVAINKCSLCKTQITNPLEKKIYKVKTFGDVCKDTDVFTSPMIKQYKGQMYNYNKDYMVMKLQEELNLKRLHTNMKYKTSLLKEENDSRSANTIRRNFLKESCKRWLAGNDYYPSLFPQDSPRKFNISLKELVCKTNKTLALIAIDSLHYSHFAEHLGIDISKRRNKTTVVILDAALESQYVMHQYFNEYTLVNFINNYTQGLLERTLRSTTQQSAKIQPIHQINPQHNKMQKLHNEKNHNNADLNSKIHIPELTTKTFLNTILDPSKDVVVMYYSPYCGFCSAISYVYLTVAYYLSNMDHLIFVKIDGDNNDLPWEYSMNRFPSILFFPTKRKEDSTVFPFSVPITVPNLLNFVLANLDGDSHIEALINICQAGTGEAPDKCITRTRWLCLDIIEQLLQDYRKLRRHLNFLDKKVALNKCKIILFKLEHIKHIHLILGSIVDLDRKEDRKKAQLIKKKFHKYYQVIRLLEANNKMESRHFKSTNVVPIAEREKLMKSEL
;
A
#
# COMPACT_ATOMS: atom_id res chain seq x y z
N MET A 1 8.39 -24.13 -41.58
CA MET A 1 9.52 -25.09 -41.55
C MET A 1 10.53 -24.54 -40.57
N ASP A 2 11.00 -25.41 -39.69
CA ASP A 2 11.84 -25.19 -38.50
C ASP A 2 11.15 -24.59 -37.27
N GLU A 3 10.41 -25.48 -36.59
CA GLU A 3 10.09 -25.42 -35.16
C GLU A 3 11.32 -25.86 -34.34
N ARG A 4 11.79 -25.00 -33.42
CA ARG A 4 12.59 -25.42 -32.26
C ARG A 4 11.80 -25.13 -31.00
N THR A 5 11.21 -26.18 -30.45
CA THR A 5 10.53 -26.20 -29.15
C THR A 5 11.57 -26.22 -28.03
N PHE A 6 11.63 -25.15 -27.24
CA PHE A 6 12.23 -25.14 -25.91
C PHE A 6 11.16 -25.57 -24.89
N SER A 7 11.46 -26.65 -24.16
CA SER A 7 10.65 -27.18 -23.07
C SER A 7 10.90 -26.38 -21.78
N GLU A 8 9.86 -25.77 -21.22
CA GLU A 8 9.87 -25.22 -19.87
C GLU A 8 9.62 -26.33 -18.84
N GLU A 9 10.60 -26.52 -17.96
CA GLU A 9 10.52 -27.29 -16.73
C GLU A 9 9.53 -26.64 -15.76
N ARG A 10 8.64 -27.45 -15.18
CA ARG A 10 7.81 -27.04 -14.05
C ARG A 10 8.07 -28.00 -12.90
N GLU A 11 8.89 -27.53 -11.96
CA GLU A 11 9.09 -28.15 -10.65
C GLU A 11 7.81 -28.01 -9.80
N THR A 12 7.29 -29.13 -9.33
CA THR A 12 6.44 -29.19 -8.13
C THR A 12 6.96 -30.30 -7.24
N ILE A 13 7.60 -29.90 -6.14
CA ILE A 13 8.06 -30.77 -5.05
C ILE A 13 7.05 -30.68 -3.90
N LEU A 14 6.64 -31.84 -3.39
CA LEU A 14 6.41 -32.20 -1.98
C LEU A 14 5.96 -33.68 -1.93
N PRO A 15 6.20 -34.44 -0.85
CA PRO A 15 7.46 -34.69 -0.14
C PRO A 15 7.84 -36.19 -0.13
N ARG A 16 9.11 -36.48 0.19
CA ARG A 16 9.65 -37.81 0.51
C ARG A 16 9.06 -38.36 1.81
N ASN A 17 8.84 -39.68 1.85
CA ASN A 17 9.40 -40.52 2.90
C ASN A 17 9.58 -41.99 2.46
N ALA A 18 10.79 -42.48 2.74
CA ALA A 18 11.17 -43.83 3.17
C ALA A 18 11.22 -45.01 2.17
N ASP A 19 12.46 -45.42 1.94
CA ASP A 19 12.98 -46.80 2.00
C ASP A 19 13.24 -47.59 0.70
N ASN A 20 14.54 -47.64 0.40
CA ASN A 20 15.30 -48.67 -0.31
C ASN A 20 15.99 -49.56 0.77
N PRO A 21 16.61 -50.72 0.47
CA PRO A 21 16.50 -51.60 -0.70
C PRO A 21 16.35 -53.10 -0.32
N SER A 22 16.09 -53.91 -1.34
CA SER A 22 16.33 -55.36 -1.37
C SER A 22 17.83 -55.70 -1.47
N HIS A 23 18.32 -56.69 -0.70
CA HIS A 23 18.84 -57.96 -1.24
C HIS A 23 19.61 -58.84 -0.23
N ARG A 24 19.33 -60.15 -0.35
CA ARG A 24 20.22 -61.33 -0.27
C ARG A 24 20.98 -61.58 1.04
N ILE A 25 20.59 -62.67 1.72
CA ILE A 25 21.52 -63.76 2.05
C ILE A 25 20.83 -65.11 1.79
N SER A 26 21.60 -66.00 1.17
CA SER A 26 21.29 -67.35 0.72
C SER A 26 21.61 -68.41 1.78
N SER A 27 20.98 -69.57 1.59
CA SER A 27 21.40 -70.94 1.94
C SER A 27 21.54 -71.32 3.42
N THR A 28 20.79 -72.33 3.86
CA THR A 28 21.29 -73.72 3.90
C THR A 28 20.19 -74.71 4.30
N SER A 29 20.31 -75.89 3.71
CA SER A 29 19.52 -77.12 3.85
C SER A 29 19.63 -77.77 5.23
N THR A 30 18.55 -78.42 5.70
CA THR A 30 18.55 -79.85 6.08
C THR A 30 17.13 -80.37 6.38
N SER A 31 16.75 -81.40 5.62
CA SER A 31 15.91 -82.57 5.93
C SER A 31 14.94 -82.55 7.13
N GLN A 32 13.65 -82.80 6.89
CA GLN A 32 13.06 -84.15 7.09
C GLN A 32 11.61 -84.22 6.59
N SER A 33 11.31 -85.38 6.00
CA SER A 33 10.06 -85.82 5.41
C SER A 33 8.95 -86.01 6.45
N THR A 34 7.72 -85.58 6.13
CA THR A 34 6.49 -86.41 6.07
C THR A 34 5.29 -85.50 5.77
N ASN A 35 4.52 -85.81 4.71
CA ASN A 35 3.06 -85.65 4.55
C ASN A 35 2.68 -85.31 3.10
N ASN A 36 2.55 -86.35 2.27
CA ASN A 36 2.18 -86.22 0.85
C ASN A 36 0.66 -86.16 0.58
N ASP A 37 -0.21 -86.24 1.59
CA ASP A 37 -1.67 -86.28 1.35
C ASP A 37 -2.38 -84.91 1.48
N VAL A 38 -1.73 -83.89 2.08
CA VAL A 38 -2.33 -82.56 2.28
C VAL A 38 -2.09 -81.61 1.08
N ALA A 39 -1.07 -81.89 0.27
CA ALA A 39 -0.66 -81.01 -0.83
C ALA A 39 -1.63 -81.05 -2.03
N LYS A 40 -2.32 -82.18 -2.24
CA LYS A 40 -3.20 -82.37 -3.41
C LYS A 40 -4.58 -81.71 -3.24
N GLU A 41 -5.04 -81.55 -2.00
CA GLU A 41 -6.33 -80.95 -1.67
C GLU A 41 -6.26 -79.41 -1.64
N ARG A 42 -5.11 -78.84 -1.22
CA ARG A 42 -4.88 -77.37 -1.27
C ARG A 42 -4.80 -76.82 -2.69
N LEU A 43 -4.20 -77.56 -3.63
CA LEU A 43 -4.04 -77.11 -5.02
C LEU A 43 -5.40 -76.95 -5.74
N ALA A 44 -6.37 -77.82 -5.46
CA ALA A 44 -7.72 -77.72 -6.02
C ALA A 44 -8.57 -76.60 -5.39
N ILE A 45 -8.27 -76.18 -4.16
CA ILE A 45 -8.95 -75.07 -3.48
C ILE A 45 -8.38 -73.72 -3.95
N GLU A 46 -7.07 -73.62 -4.16
CA GLU A 46 -6.44 -72.41 -4.71
C GLU A 46 -6.87 -72.15 -6.17
N GLU A 47 -6.99 -73.17 -7.01
CA GLU A 47 -7.54 -73.01 -8.37
C GLU A 47 -9.01 -72.55 -8.36
N ARG A 48 -9.82 -73.03 -7.41
CA ARG A 48 -11.23 -72.60 -7.25
C ARG A 48 -11.36 -71.18 -6.68
N LEU A 49 -10.42 -70.76 -5.82
CA LEU A 49 -10.35 -69.39 -5.29
C LEU A 49 -9.85 -68.41 -6.35
N ALA A 50 -8.85 -68.79 -7.14
CA ALA A 50 -8.36 -68.00 -8.27
C ALA A 50 -9.45 -67.82 -9.34
N ALA A 51 -10.20 -68.88 -9.68
CA ALA A 51 -11.32 -68.79 -10.61
C ALA A 51 -12.46 -67.88 -10.09
N LYS A 52 -12.72 -67.90 -8.77
CA LYS A 52 -13.70 -66.99 -8.15
C LYS A 52 -13.18 -65.54 -8.08
N MET A 53 -11.90 -65.31 -7.82
CA MET A 53 -11.30 -63.97 -7.83
C MET A 53 -11.29 -63.36 -9.24
N PHE A 54 -10.96 -64.14 -10.28
CA PHE A 54 -11.09 -63.71 -11.67
C PHE A 54 -12.54 -63.34 -12.03
N SER A 55 -13.52 -64.11 -11.57
CA SER A 55 -14.93 -63.78 -11.82
C SER A 55 -15.37 -62.48 -11.14
N TYR A 56 -14.87 -62.20 -9.92
CA TYR A 56 -15.21 -60.99 -9.18
C TYR A 56 -14.54 -59.74 -9.76
N GLU A 57 -13.28 -59.85 -10.20
CA GLU A 57 -12.58 -58.75 -10.88
C GLU A 57 -13.24 -58.41 -12.22
N ILE A 58 -13.66 -59.41 -13.00
CA ILE A 58 -14.38 -59.19 -14.25
C ILE A 58 -15.73 -58.51 -13.99
N ILE A 59 -16.47 -58.94 -12.98
CA ILE A 59 -17.75 -58.31 -12.59
C ILE A 59 -17.53 -56.88 -12.09
N CYS A 60 -16.51 -56.63 -11.27
CA CYS A 60 -16.16 -55.28 -10.80
C CYS A 60 -15.71 -54.39 -11.96
N PHE A 61 -15.01 -54.93 -12.95
CA PHE A 61 -14.60 -54.20 -14.16
C PHE A 61 -15.79 -53.83 -15.03
N PHE A 62 -16.74 -54.75 -15.24
CA PHE A 62 -17.99 -54.45 -15.95
C PHE A 62 -18.87 -53.48 -15.16
N LEU A 63 -18.94 -53.58 -13.84
CA LEU A 63 -19.61 -52.59 -13.00
C LEU A 63 -18.93 -51.23 -13.09
N ALA A 64 -17.60 -51.16 -13.08
CA ALA A 64 -16.87 -49.90 -13.25
C ALA A 64 -17.11 -49.28 -14.64
N ILE A 65 -17.11 -50.09 -15.71
CA ILE A 65 -17.42 -49.62 -17.08
C ILE A 65 -18.87 -49.14 -17.17
N THR A 66 -19.81 -49.88 -16.60
CA THR A 66 -21.22 -49.48 -16.63
C THR A 66 -21.48 -48.25 -15.78
N PHE A 67 -20.86 -48.11 -14.60
CA PHE A 67 -20.94 -46.90 -13.79
C PHE A 67 -20.26 -45.70 -14.45
N THR A 68 -19.12 -45.88 -15.13
CA THR A 68 -18.45 -44.79 -15.86
C THR A 68 -19.20 -44.43 -17.14
N ALA A 69 -19.77 -45.39 -17.86
CA ALA A 69 -20.64 -45.13 -19.02
C ALA A 69 -21.96 -44.47 -18.61
N MET A 70 -22.57 -44.91 -17.50
CA MET A 70 -23.77 -44.30 -16.93
C MET A 70 -23.47 -42.90 -16.43
N ALA A 71 -22.33 -42.69 -15.74
CA ALA A 71 -21.88 -41.36 -15.33
C ALA A 71 -21.60 -40.46 -16.54
N ALA A 72 -21.02 -40.98 -17.63
CA ALA A 72 -20.76 -40.23 -18.86
C ALA A 72 -22.06 -39.87 -19.62
N LEU A 73 -23.05 -40.77 -19.63
CA LEU A 73 -24.36 -40.54 -20.24
C LEU A 73 -25.24 -39.58 -19.42
N HIS A 74 -25.09 -39.58 -18.09
CA HIS A 74 -25.82 -38.68 -17.18
C HIS A 74 -25.08 -37.37 -16.88
N SER A 75 -23.76 -37.30 -17.11
CA SER A 75 -23.03 -36.03 -17.14
C SER A 75 -23.30 -35.34 -18.46
N SER A 76 -24.47 -34.70 -18.60
CA SER A 76 -24.62 -33.69 -19.64
C SER A 76 -23.47 -32.70 -19.47
N SER A 77 -22.70 -32.45 -20.53
CA SER A 77 -21.71 -31.36 -20.56
C SER A 77 -22.32 -30.15 -19.86
N PRO A 78 -21.61 -29.47 -18.94
CA PRO A 78 -22.20 -28.39 -18.16
C PRO A 78 -22.95 -27.48 -19.12
N LYS A 79 -24.25 -27.27 -18.88
CA LYS A 79 -25.09 -26.41 -19.73
C LYS A 79 -24.54 -24.99 -19.62
N VAL A 80 -23.51 -24.68 -20.40
CA VAL A 80 -23.03 -23.33 -20.58
C VAL A 80 -24.20 -22.62 -21.25
N SER A 81 -24.79 -21.65 -20.55
CA SER A 81 -25.84 -20.82 -21.11
C SER A 81 -25.38 -20.28 -22.46
N LYS A 82 -26.28 -20.23 -23.45
CA LYS A 82 -25.97 -19.59 -24.72
C LYS A 82 -25.44 -18.18 -24.44
N PRO A 83 -24.38 -17.74 -25.13
CA PRO A 83 -23.85 -16.38 -24.98
C PRO A 83 -24.98 -15.36 -25.19
N PRO A 84 -25.03 -14.28 -24.42
CA PRO A 84 -26.03 -13.24 -24.62
C PRO A 84 -25.86 -12.62 -26.00
N THR A 85 -26.97 -12.28 -26.65
CA THR A 85 -26.95 -11.59 -27.96
C THR A 85 -26.16 -10.29 -27.86
N ALA A 86 -25.25 -10.06 -28.82
CA ALA A 86 -24.50 -8.81 -28.91
C ALA A 86 -25.42 -7.58 -28.92
N ARG A 87 -25.16 -6.61 -28.04
CA ARG A 87 -25.86 -5.33 -27.94
C ARG A 87 -24.84 -4.18 -27.99
N PRO A 88 -25.24 -3.00 -28.47
CA PRO A 88 -24.40 -1.80 -28.44
C PRO A 88 -23.89 -1.54 -27.03
N PHE A 89 -22.58 -1.41 -26.92
CA PHE A 89 -21.87 -0.99 -25.73
C PHE A 89 -21.74 0.52 -25.64
N PHE A 90 -21.78 1.26 -26.75
CA PHE A 90 -21.94 2.72 -26.76
C PHE A 90 -23.31 3.11 -27.31
N ASP A 91 -23.76 4.34 -27.00
CA ASP A 91 -25.06 4.84 -27.45
C ASP A 91 -24.98 5.26 -28.92
N GLN A 92 -26.07 5.21 -29.70
CA GLN A 92 -26.00 5.53 -31.14
C GLN A 92 -25.59 6.98 -31.45
N ASN A 93 -25.73 7.89 -30.48
CA ASN A 93 -25.33 9.29 -30.59
C ASN A 93 -23.89 9.55 -30.09
N SER A 94 -23.16 8.51 -29.66
CA SER A 94 -21.77 8.67 -29.23
C SER A 94 -20.87 9.07 -30.40
N VAL A 95 -19.79 9.78 -30.07
CA VAL A 95 -18.72 10.05 -31.05
C VAL A 95 -17.96 8.77 -31.40
N VAL A 96 -17.94 7.80 -30.48
CA VAL A 96 -17.30 6.50 -30.65
C VAL A 96 -18.17 5.61 -31.52
N LEU A 97 -17.62 5.07 -32.62
CA LEU A 97 -18.32 4.08 -33.43
C LEU A 97 -18.15 2.67 -32.87
N ASP A 98 -19.26 2.05 -32.49
CA ASP A 98 -19.27 0.74 -31.83
C ASP A 98 -19.62 -0.42 -32.77
N PHE A 99 -18.63 -1.27 -33.03
CA PHE A 99 -18.72 -2.54 -33.73
C PHE A 99 -19.08 -3.66 -32.75
N TYR A 100 -20.26 -3.58 -32.13
CA TYR A 100 -20.70 -4.50 -31.06
C TYR A 100 -20.90 -5.97 -31.50
N LYS A 101 -21.15 -6.21 -32.80
CA LYS A 101 -21.15 -7.56 -33.40
C LYS A 101 -19.75 -8.10 -33.69
N GLY A 102 -18.74 -7.24 -33.61
CA GLY A 102 -17.34 -7.59 -33.83
C GLY A 102 -16.95 -7.77 -35.29
N HIS A 103 -17.56 -7.00 -36.20
CA HIS A 103 -17.17 -6.91 -37.62
C HIS A 103 -15.83 -6.20 -37.75
N LEU A 104 -14.78 -6.97 -38.03
CA LEU A 104 -13.41 -6.48 -37.98
C LEU A 104 -13.02 -5.77 -39.28
N ASP A 105 -13.42 -6.31 -40.43
CA ASP A 105 -13.08 -5.75 -41.74
C ASP A 105 -13.65 -4.35 -41.94
N SER A 106 -14.92 -4.15 -41.55
CA SER A 106 -15.57 -2.84 -41.61
C SER A 106 -14.89 -1.79 -40.70
N MET A 107 -14.34 -2.23 -39.57
CA MET A 107 -13.58 -1.36 -38.68
C MET A 107 -12.23 -0.99 -39.31
N ILE A 108 -11.51 -1.96 -39.87
CA ILE A 108 -10.21 -1.73 -40.52
C ILE A 108 -10.35 -0.75 -41.69
N GLU A 109 -11.39 -0.89 -42.52
CA GLU A 109 -11.65 0.06 -43.62
C GLU A 109 -11.76 1.50 -43.11
N ARG A 110 -12.52 1.73 -42.03
CA ARG A 110 -12.64 3.05 -41.40
C ARG A 110 -11.31 3.55 -40.83
N ILE A 111 -10.53 2.67 -40.22
CA ILE A 111 -9.22 3.01 -39.67
C ILE A 111 -8.26 3.49 -40.76
N THR A 112 -8.27 2.85 -41.93
CA THR A 112 -7.38 3.22 -43.05
C THR A 112 -7.70 4.58 -43.67
N GLN A 113 -8.94 5.06 -43.52
CA GLN A 113 -9.38 6.36 -44.02
C GLN A 113 -8.96 7.53 -43.13
N ALA A 114 -8.64 7.27 -41.85
CA ALA A 114 -8.28 8.29 -40.88
C ALA A 114 -6.76 8.37 -40.68
N ASP A 115 -6.25 9.57 -40.36
CA ASP A 115 -4.83 9.79 -40.08
C ASP A 115 -4.40 9.09 -38.77
N PHE A 116 -5.25 9.18 -37.75
CA PHE A 116 -5.10 8.53 -36.46
C PHE A 116 -6.42 7.92 -36.02
N SER A 117 -6.39 6.65 -35.61
CA SER A 117 -7.55 5.93 -35.09
C SER A 117 -7.28 5.35 -33.71
N PHE A 118 -8.10 5.69 -32.71
CA PHE A 118 -8.03 5.11 -31.38
C PHE A 118 -9.14 4.09 -31.17
N VAL A 119 -8.76 2.83 -30.94
CA VAL A 119 -9.65 1.69 -30.96
C VAL A 119 -9.66 0.98 -29.61
N MET A 120 -10.84 0.80 -29.05
CA MET A 120 -11.09 0.05 -27.82
C MET A 120 -11.58 -1.36 -28.12
N TYR A 121 -10.77 -2.36 -27.84
CA TYR A 121 -11.14 -3.77 -27.87
C TYR A 121 -11.71 -4.13 -26.50
N TYR A 122 -12.99 -4.48 -26.42
CA TYR A 122 -13.68 -4.64 -25.14
C TYR A 122 -14.48 -5.93 -25.02
N ALA A 123 -14.85 -6.23 -23.77
CA ALA A 123 -15.85 -7.21 -23.43
C ALA A 123 -16.96 -6.54 -22.60
N PRO A 124 -18.26 -6.76 -22.90
CA PRO A 124 -19.34 -6.00 -22.25
C PRO A 124 -19.53 -6.32 -20.76
N TRP A 125 -19.09 -7.50 -20.30
CA TRP A 125 -19.18 -7.94 -18.90
C TRP A 125 -17.94 -7.57 -18.07
N ASP A 126 -16.86 -7.12 -18.71
CA ASP A 126 -15.60 -6.81 -18.04
C ASP A 126 -15.71 -5.48 -17.28
N ALA A 127 -15.36 -5.49 -15.99
CA ALA A 127 -15.53 -4.34 -15.10
C ALA A 127 -14.66 -3.15 -15.54
N GLU A 128 -13.43 -3.41 -16.00
CA GLU A 128 -12.51 -2.39 -16.49
C GLU A 128 -13.04 -1.75 -17.78
N SER A 129 -13.58 -2.56 -18.70
CA SER A 129 -14.21 -2.07 -19.93
C SER A 129 -15.41 -1.17 -19.63
N GLN A 130 -16.25 -1.55 -18.66
CA GLN A 130 -17.39 -0.75 -18.23
C GLN A 130 -16.98 0.59 -17.60
N ALA A 131 -15.93 0.58 -16.77
CA ALA A 131 -15.38 1.81 -16.19
C ALA A 131 -14.80 2.73 -17.27
N LEU A 132 -14.03 2.17 -18.21
CA LEU A 132 -13.38 2.92 -19.28
C LEU A 132 -14.37 3.54 -20.28
N ARG A 133 -15.56 2.95 -20.49
CA ARG A 133 -16.57 3.44 -21.45
C ARG A 133 -16.78 4.96 -21.35
N LYS A 134 -16.97 5.48 -20.14
CA LYS A 134 -17.24 6.92 -19.93
C LYS A 134 -16.01 7.78 -20.19
N GLU A 135 -14.86 7.35 -19.71
CA GLU A 135 -13.59 8.07 -19.92
C GLU A 135 -13.22 8.12 -21.41
N PHE A 136 -13.42 7.03 -22.14
CA PHE A 136 -13.14 6.93 -23.56
C PHE A 136 -14.05 7.85 -24.40
N GLU A 137 -15.33 7.95 -24.04
CA GLU A 137 -16.28 8.90 -24.64
C GLU A 137 -15.84 10.36 -24.46
N ILE A 138 -15.38 10.73 -23.26
CA ILE A 138 -14.88 12.09 -22.97
C ILE A 138 -13.67 12.41 -23.85
N VAL A 139 -12.74 11.48 -24.01
CA VAL A 139 -11.58 11.65 -24.90
C VAL A 139 -12.00 11.77 -26.36
N ALA A 140 -12.98 10.96 -26.79
CA ALA A 140 -13.52 11.00 -28.13
C ALA A 140 -14.13 12.38 -28.45
N GLN A 141 -14.93 12.92 -27.53
CA GLN A 141 -15.50 14.27 -27.65
C GLN A 141 -14.42 15.35 -27.65
N PHE A 142 -13.33 15.18 -26.88
CA PHE A 142 -12.26 16.15 -26.79
C PHE A 142 -11.49 16.30 -28.11
N TYR A 143 -11.18 15.19 -28.78
CA TYR A 143 -10.39 15.17 -30.01
C TYR A 143 -11.21 15.12 -31.29
N HIS A 144 -12.54 15.04 -31.23
CA HIS A 144 -13.37 15.10 -32.42
C HIS A 144 -13.20 16.44 -33.15
N PRO A 145 -12.95 16.47 -34.49
CA PRO A 145 -12.84 15.37 -35.46
C PRO A 145 -11.39 14.96 -35.83
N GLN A 146 -10.38 15.36 -35.07
CA GLN A 146 -8.95 15.13 -35.37
C GLN A 146 -8.54 13.66 -35.32
N ILE A 147 -9.16 12.86 -34.45
CA ILE A 147 -8.87 11.44 -34.26
C ILE A 147 -10.17 10.64 -34.45
N PHE A 148 -10.09 9.51 -35.15
CA PHE A 148 -11.20 8.58 -35.31
C PHE A 148 -11.28 7.64 -34.09
N PHE A 149 -12.46 7.53 -33.46
CA PHE A 149 -12.66 6.68 -32.30
C PHE A 149 -13.59 5.51 -32.64
N ALA A 150 -13.14 4.30 -32.33
CA ALA A 150 -13.93 3.08 -32.53
C ALA A 150 -13.85 2.15 -31.32
N ALA A 151 -14.86 1.32 -31.16
CA ALA A 151 -14.90 0.24 -30.18
C ALA A 151 -15.35 -1.06 -30.85
N ILE A 152 -14.76 -2.19 -30.45
CA ILE A 152 -15.08 -3.49 -31.04
C ILE A 152 -15.20 -4.57 -29.96
N ASN A 153 -16.27 -5.35 -30.03
CA ASN A 153 -16.52 -6.46 -29.13
C ASN A 153 -15.81 -7.73 -29.63
N CYS A 154 -14.69 -8.08 -29.00
CA CYS A 154 -13.90 -9.26 -29.37
C CYS A 154 -14.09 -10.44 -28.42
N TRP A 155 -15.02 -10.32 -27.46
CA TRP A 155 -15.39 -11.43 -26.58
C TRP A 155 -16.52 -12.29 -27.16
N HIS A 156 -17.42 -11.72 -27.97
CA HIS A 156 -18.57 -12.45 -28.48
C HIS A 156 -18.14 -13.63 -29.38
N PRO A 157 -18.71 -14.85 -29.23
CA PRO A 157 -18.30 -16.00 -30.03
C PRO A 157 -18.55 -15.82 -31.52
N ASP A 158 -19.62 -15.13 -31.91
CA ASP A 158 -19.95 -14.84 -33.31
C ASP A 158 -19.13 -13.66 -33.91
N SER A 159 -18.18 -13.07 -33.15
CA SER A 159 -17.39 -11.95 -33.66
C SER A 159 -16.22 -12.41 -34.53
N GLU A 160 -16.04 -11.76 -35.69
CA GLU A 160 -14.86 -11.93 -36.54
C GLU A 160 -13.58 -11.58 -35.78
N CYS A 161 -13.64 -10.55 -34.94
CA CYS A 161 -12.52 -10.14 -34.11
C CYS A 161 -12.01 -11.26 -33.20
N ARG A 162 -12.90 -12.03 -32.54
CA ARG A 162 -12.50 -13.15 -31.68
C ARG A 162 -11.84 -14.28 -32.45
N ILE A 163 -12.33 -14.54 -33.67
CA ILE A 163 -11.80 -15.59 -34.54
C ILE A 163 -10.37 -15.23 -34.96
N GLN A 164 -10.15 -13.99 -35.36
CA GLN A 164 -8.82 -13.52 -35.80
C GLN A 164 -7.86 -13.29 -34.61
N TYR A 165 -8.36 -12.78 -33.49
CA TYR A 165 -7.58 -12.47 -32.29
C TYR A 165 -7.99 -13.33 -31.09
N ASN A 166 -7.83 -14.64 -31.21
CA ASN A 166 -8.20 -15.60 -30.17
C ASN A 166 -7.33 -15.56 -28.89
N LYS A 167 -6.24 -14.78 -28.90
CA LYS A 167 -5.25 -14.68 -27.80
C LYS A 167 -5.34 -13.40 -26.96
N ILE A 168 -6.43 -12.63 -27.05
CA ILE A 168 -6.59 -11.45 -26.17
C ILE A 168 -6.75 -11.94 -24.72
N HIS A 169 -5.71 -11.73 -23.91
CA HIS A 169 -5.63 -12.23 -22.53
C HIS A 169 -6.51 -11.47 -21.54
N GLY A 170 -6.90 -10.23 -21.86
CA GLY A 170 -7.71 -9.40 -20.98
C GLY A 170 -8.29 -8.21 -21.72
N TYR A 171 -9.37 -7.68 -21.19
CA TYR A 171 -10.05 -6.49 -21.68
C TYR A 171 -9.96 -5.37 -20.62
N PRO A 172 -10.08 -4.10 -21.03
CA PRO A 172 -10.03 -3.59 -22.39
C PRO A 172 -8.58 -3.49 -22.90
N VAL A 173 -8.39 -3.63 -24.22
CA VAL A 173 -7.13 -3.31 -24.91
C VAL A 173 -7.34 -2.05 -25.73
N LEU A 174 -6.45 -1.06 -25.55
CA LEU A 174 -6.51 0.21 -26.24
C LEU A 174 -5.39 0.30 -27.26
N MET A 175 -5.74 0.36 -28.54
CA MET A 175 -4.78 0.40 -29.63
C MET A 175 -4.96 1.70 -30.41
N LEU A 176 -3.87 2.43 -30.64
CA LEU A 176 -3.86 3.54 -31.58
C LEU A 176 -3.23 3.09 -32.90
N TYR A 177 -3.90 3.32 -34.01
CA TYR A 177 -3.43 3.05 -35.37
C TYR A 177 -3.15 4.37 -36.11
N PRO A 178 -1.87 4.71 -36.35
CA PRO A 178 -1.50 5.73 -37.32
C PRO A 178 -1.69 5.20 -38.75
N SER A 179 -2.13 6.03 -39.69
CA SER A 179 -2.49 5.65 -41.08
C SER A 179 -1.47 4.76 -41.83
N ARG A 180 -0.18 4.85 -41.51
CA ARG A 180 0.91 4.17 -42.25
C ARG A 180 1.88 3.37 -41.38
N GLU A 181 1.57 3.17 -40.10
CA GLU A 181 2.45 2.48 -39.16
C GLU A 181 1.68 1.40 -38.39
N SER A 182 2.41 0.49 -37.74
CA SER A 182 1.80 -0.53 -36.88
C SER A 182 1.07 0.11 -35.70
N GLY A 183 -0.04 -0.50 -35.27
CA GLY A 183 -0.77 -0.06 -34.09
C GLY A 183 0.10 -0.10 -32.82
N ILE A 184 -0.17 0.84 -31.92
CA ILE A 184 0.57 1.07 -30.67
C ILE A 184 -0.37 0.79 -29.51
N ASN A 185 0.08 -0.06 -28.59
CA ASN A 185 -0.72 -0.41 -27.42
C ASN A 185 -0.57 0.64 -26.31
N TYR A 186 -1.68 1.21 -25.88
CA TYR A 186 -1.72 2.10 -24.72
C TYR A 186 -1.75 1.30 -23.41
N ARG A 187 -0.65 1.33 -22.68
CA ARG A 187 -0.47 0.64 -21.38
C ARG A 187 -0.55 1.56 -20.15
N GLY A 188 -0.94 2.82 -20.36
CA GLY A 188 -1.04 3.82 -19.30
C GLY A 188 -2.33 3.76 -18.48
N ILE A 189 -2.48 4.75 -17.59
CA ILE A 189 -3.65 4.90 -16.73
C ILE A 189 -4.89 5.26 -17.57
N ARG A 190 -5.95 4.46 -17.46
CA ARG A 190 -7.15 4.51 -18.31
C ARG A 190 -8.15 5.64 -17.96
N THR A 191 -7.66 6.84 -17.69
CA THR A 191 -8.50 8.04 -17.47
C THR A 191 -8.33 9.05 -18.60
N ALA A 192 -9.33 9.89 -18.81
CA ALA A 192 -9.35 10.84 -19.91
C ALA A 192 -8.12 11.77 -19.95
N PRO A 193 -7.64 12.38 -18.84
CA PRO A 193 -6.46 13.25 -18.88
C PRO A 193 -5.18 12.54 -19.33
N TYR A 194 -4.98 11.29 -18.91
CA TYR A 194 -3.81 10.50 -19.27
C TYR A 194 -3.87 10.03 -20.73
N MET A 195 -5.05 9.61 -21.19
CA MET A 195 -5.26 9.30 -22.61
C MET A 195 -5.11 10.55 -23.48
N ILE A 196 -5.58 11.72 -23.03
CA ILE A 196 -5.41 12.98 -23.74
C ILE A 196 -3.93 13.35 -23.88
N ASN A 197 -3.16 13.24 -22.80
CA ASN A 197 -1.72 13.49 -22.84
C ASN A 197 -1.01 12.52 -23.80
N PHE A 198 -1.36 11.23 -23.76
CA PHE A 198 -0.81 10.22 -24.67
C PHE A 198 -1.12 10.52 -26.14
N LEU A 199 -2.37 10.88 -26.47
CA LEU A 199 -2.77 11.22 -27.83
C LEU A 199 -2.04 12.48 -28.32
N ASP A 200 -1.87 13.50 -27.48
CA ASP A 200 -1.06 14.67 -27.82
C ASP A 200 0.42 14.35 -28.05
N ALA A 201 1.00 13.52 -27.17
CA ALA A 201 2.38 13.06 -27.29
C ALA A 201 2.59 12.31 -28.61
N LEU A 202 1.61 11.51 -29.03
CA LEU A 202 1.69 10.74 -30.26
C LEU A 202 1.48 11.58 -31.52
N MET A 203 0.55 12.54 -31.50
CA MET A 203 0.40 13.49 -32.60
C MET A 203 1.66 14.37 -32.78
N ASN A 204 2.39 14.62 -31.70
CA ASN A 204 3.60 15.44 -31.69
C ASN A 204 4.81 14.71 -31.08
N PRO A 205 5.28 13.58 -31.66
CA PRO A 205 6.23 12.68 -30.99
C PRO A 205 7.65 13.25 -30.95
N ILE A 206 8.02 14.05 -31.96
CA ILE A 206 9.35 14.65 -32.08
C ILE A 206 9.28 16.17 -31.89
N ILE A 207 10.20 16.71 -31.08
CA ILE A 207 10.37 18.15 -30.86
C ILE A 207 11.52 18.67 -31.72
N ARG A 208 11.26 19.69 -32.55
CA ARG A 208 12.32 20.33 -33.36
C ARG A 208 13.08 21.35 -32.51
N ILE A 209 14.40 21.18 -32.42
CA ILE A 209 15.29 22.13 -31.74
C ILE A 209 15.89 23.09 -32.77
N THR A 210 15.75 24.39 -32.54
CA THR A 210 16.38 25.44 -33.35
C THR A 210 17.52 26.15 -32.60
N HIS A 211 17.40 26.29 -31.29
CA HIS A 211 18.37 26.98 -30.43
C HIS A 211 18.83 26.08 -29.29
N LYS A 212 20.06 26.30 -28.81
CA LYS A 212 20.64 25.55 -27.68
C LYS A 212 19.82 25.69 -26.39
N GLU A 213 19.18 26.85 -26.18
CA GLU A 213 18.34 27.12 -25.00
C GLU A 213 17.14 26.18 -24.92
N GLN A 214 16.51 25.86 -26.05
CA GLN A 214 15.39 24.92 -26.10
C GLN A 214 15.81 23.53 -25.64
N LEU A 215 17.04 23.11 -25.95
CA LEU A 215 17.54 21.84 -25.45
C LEU A 215 17.67 21.85 -23.93
N THR A 216 18.19 22.93 -23.35
CA THR A 216 18.30 23.04 -21.88
C THR A 216 16.93 23.01 -21.20
N GLU A 217 15.91 23.61 -21.82
CA GLU A 217 14.52 23.57 -21.31
C GLU A 217 13.91 22.17 -21.39
N LEU A 218 14.22 21.41 -22.44
CA LEU A 218 13.79 20.02 -22.58
C LEU A 218 14.42 19.11 -21.51
N LEU A 219 15.71 19.28 -21.21
CA LEU A 219 16.39 18.53 -20.14
C LEU A 219 15.82 18.86 -18.74
N ILE A 220 15.31 20.08 -18.53
CA ILE A 220 14.68 20.46 -17.26
C ILE A 220 13.25 19.91 -17.16
N THR A 221 12.55 19.77 -18.29
CA THR A 221 11.13 19.38 -18.27
C THR A 221 10.95 17.86 -18.28
N ASN A 222 11.87 17.15 -18.96
CA ASN A 222 11.81 15.71 -19.17
C ASN A 222 12.96 15.04 -18.42
N ASP A 223 12.85 13.74 -18.21
CA ASP A 223 13.82 12.97 -17.43
C ASP A 223 15.04 12.57 -18.27
N ALA A 224 14.82 12.26 -19.54
CA ALA A 224 15.88 12.08 -20.52
C ALA A 224 15.45 12.64 -21.89
N VAL A 225 16.44 13.03 -22.71
CA VAL A 225 16.21 13.57 -24.05
C VAL A 225 17.06 12.82 -25.07
N VAL A 226 16.41 12.28 -26.10
CA VAL A 226 17.09 11.65 -27.24
C VAL A 226 17.11 12.64 -28.39
N ILE A 227 18.30 13.07 -28.81
CA ILE A 227 18.48 13.98 -29.94
C ILE A 227 18.91 13.19 -31.16
N GLY A 228 18.14 13.28 -32.24
CA GLY A 228 18.54 12.82 -33.56
C GLY A 228 19.12 13.96 -34.41
N TYR A 229 20.29 13.71 -35.00
CA TYR A 229 20.95 14.60 -35.94
C TYR A 229 20.77 14.07 -37.35
N PHE A 230 20.11 14.84 -38.20
CA PHE A 230 19.82 14.46 -39.58
C PHE A 230 20.13 15.61 -40.53
N ASN A 231 20.63 15.27 -41.71
CA ASN A 231 20.77 16.21 -42.80
C ASN A 231 19.53 16.14 -43.70
N PHE A 232 18.57 17.04 -43.49
CA PHE A 232 17.31 17.02 -44.23
C PHE A 232 17.46 17.57 -45.65
N THR A 233 17.35 16.68 -46.64
CA THR A 233 17.16 17.05 -48.06
C THR A 233 15.68 16.92 -48.45
N ARG A 234 15.06 15.77 -48.15
CA ARG A 234 13.62 15.49 -48.29
C ARG A 234 13.17 14.48 -47.23
N LEU A 235 11.95 14.64 -46.67
CA LEU A 235 11.41 13.77 -45.62
C LEU A 235 11.43 12.28 -45.97
N ASP A 236 11.08 11.94 -47.22
CA ASP A 236 10.97 10.57 -47.72
C ASP A 236 12.32 9.94 -48.07
N LYS A 237 13.40 10.74 -48.16
CA LYS A 237 14.74 10.30 -48.60
C LYS A 237 15.82 10.44 -47.53
N THR A 238 15.51 10.99 -46.36
CA THR A 238 16.49 11.14 -45.29
C THR A 238 16.80 9.79 -44.65
N PRO A 239 18.07 9.32 -44.69
CA PRO A 239 18.43 8.04 -44.13
C PRO A 239 18.22 8.05 -42.61
N GLY A 240 17.58 7.01 -42.09
CA GLY A 240 17.39 6.78 -40.65
C GLY A 240 16.30 7.61 -39.96
N TYR A 241 15.78 8.67 -40.58
CA TYR A 241 14.75 9.51 -39.95
C TYR A 241 13.44 8.75 -39.69
N ARG A 242 12.99 7.92 -40.64
CA ARG A 242 11.77 7.11 -40.49
C ARG A 242 11.85 6.15 -39.31
N GLU A 243 12.97 5.44 -39.17
CA GLU A 243 13.18 4.51 -38.05
C GLU A 243 13.27 5.25 -36.70
N PHE A 244 13.86 6.45 -36.68
CA PHE A 244 13.89 7.29 -35.49
C PHE A 244 12.51 7.82 -35.10
N TYR A 245 11.68 8.21 -36.07
CA TYR A 245 10.27 8.59 -35.85
C TYR A 245 9.45 7.41 -35.33
N LYS A 246 9.63 6.24 -35.94
CA LYS A 246 9.01 5.00 -35.48
C LYS A 246 9.43 4.63 -34.06
N ALA A 247 10.70 4.83 -33.70
CA ALA A 247 11.18 4.66 -32.32
C ALA A 247 10.50 5.64 -31.35
N ALA A 248 10.38 6.92 -31.73
CA ALA A 248 9.72 7.94 -30.90
C ALA A 248 8.24 7.66 -30.64
N ILE A 249 7.56 7.02 -31.59
CA ILE A 249 6.17 6.60 -31.42
C ILE A 249 6.09 5.32 -30.56
N ARG A 250 6.89 4.31 -30.88
CA ARG A 250 6.90 3.02 -30.15
C ARG A 250 7.38 3.18 -28.71
N SER A 251 8.19 4.20 -28.38
CA SER A 251 8.57 4.48 -26.99
C SER A 251 7.36 4.77 -26.10
N LEU A 252 6.27 5.30 -26.66
CA LEU A 252 5.05 5.62 -25.91
C LEU A 252 4.30 4.37 -25.41
N GLU A 253 4.60 3.17 -25.93
CA GLU A 253 4.06 1.91 -25.37
C GLU A 253 4.62 1.62 -23.97
N ARG A 254 5.88 2.00 -23.73
CA ARG A 254 6.56 1.83 -22.44
C ARG A 254 6.43 3.07 -21.55
N ASP A 255 6.48 4.26 -22.16
CA ASP A 255 6.36 5.55 -21.47
C ASP A 255 5.18 6.37 -22.04
N PRO A 256 3.94 6.12 -21.58
CA PRO A 256 2.76 6.82 -22.07
C PRO A 256 2.69 8.30 -21.61
N ASN A 257 3.47 8.69 -20.61
CA ASN A 257 3.48 10.07 -20.09
C ASN A 257 4.50 10.97 -20.78
N ARG A 258 5.40 10.41 -21.59
CA ARG A 258 6.45 11.13 -22.32
C ARG A 258 7.46 11.81 -21.39
N GLU A 259 7.98 11.04 -20.44
CA GLU A 259 9.14 11.42 -19.62
C GLU A 259 10.45 11.37 -20.42
N LEU A 260 10.52 10.50 -21.43
CA LEU A 260 11.55 10.48 -22.46
C LEU A 260 11.10 11.32 -23.66
N ALA A 261 11.85 12.37 -23.98
CA ALA A 261 11.54 13.21 -25.14
C ALA A 261 12.47 12.96 -26.32
N PHE A 262 11.88 12.72 -27.49
CA PHE A 262 12.59 12.69 -28.76
C PHE A 262 12.65 14.08 -29.37
N ALA A 263 13.85 14.49 -29.76
CA ALA A 263 14.09 15.77 -30.38
C ALA A 263 14.97 15.62 -31.63
N ILE A 264 14.85 16.56 -32.56
CA ILE A 264 15.68 16.58 -33.78
C ILE A 264 16.33 17.93 -34.01
N VAL A 265 17.56 17.86 -34.51
CA VAL A 265 18.26 19.00 -35.10
C VAL A 265 18.22 18.83 -36.61
N THR A 266 17.57 19.76 -37.29
CA THR A 266 17.29 19.66 -38.73
C THR A 266 18.41 20.23 -39.61
N SER A 267 19.21 21.12 -39.06
CA SER A 267 20.28 21.83 -39.76
C SER A 267 21.61 21.13 -39.58
N ALA A 268 22.23 20.69 -40.69
CA ALA A 268 23.56 20.11 -40.67
C ALA A 268 24.62 21.11 -40.16
N SER A 269 24.49 22.39 -40.50
CA SER A 269 25.38 23.46 -40.02
C SER A 269 25.25 23.67 -38.50
N SER A 270 24.01 23.66 -37.98
CA SER A 270 23.73 23.77 -36.55
C SER A 270 24.26 22.56 -35.77
N SER A 271 24.13 21.36 -36.34
CA SER A 271 24.65 20.11 -35.78
C SER A 271 26.18 20.15 -35.61
N LYS A 272 26.90 20.66 -36.62
CA LYS A 272 28.36 20.80 -36.58
C LYS A 272 28.80 21.89 -35.60
N LEU A 273 28.22 23.08 -35.68
CA LEU A 273 28.66 24.26 -34.93
C LEU A 273 28.32 24.17 -33.43
N HIS A 274 27.12 23.71 -33.09
CA HIS A 274 26.62 23.75 -31.71
C HIS A 274 26.74 22.42 -30.96
N TYR A 275 26.82 21.30 -31.68
CA TYR A 275 26.80 19.96 -31.09
C TYR A 275 28.00 19.09 -31.49
N GLY A 276 28.88 19.57 -32.37
CA GLY A 276 30.09 18.82 -32.78
C GLY A 276 29.80 17.54 -33.58
N VAL A 277 28.61 17.42 -34.19
CA VAL A 277 28.21 16.22 -34.93
C VAL A 277 28.47 16.40 -36.42
N TYR A 278 29.36 15.56 -36.98
CA TYR A 278 29.78 15.61 -38.37
C TYR A 278 29.25 14.44 -39.24
N LYS A 279 28.86 13.32 -38.61
CA LYS A 279 28.30 12.14 -39.27
C LYS A 279 26.78 12.11 -39.12
N PHE A 280 26.07 11.68 -40.17
CA PHE A 280 24.61 11.57 -40.20
C PHE A 280 24.20 10.23 -40.86
N PRO A 281 23.18 9.51 -40.35
CA PRO A 281 22.40 9.80 -39.15
C PRO A 281 23.22 9.55 -37.86
N SER A 282 22.92 10.31 -36.81
CA SER A 282 23.51 10.12 -35.48
C SER A 282 22.48 10.45 -34.40
N ALA A 283 22.56 9.80 -33.25
CA ALA A 283 21.68 10.08 -32.11
C ALA A 283 22.47 10.14 -30.81
N ASN A 284 22.08 11.07 -29.94
CA ASN A 284 22.63 11.20 -28.59
C ASN A 284 21.51 11.05 -27.56
N LEU A 285 21.73 10.23 -26.54
CA LEU A 285 20.92 10.16 -25.34
C LEU A 285 21.54 11.08 -24.30
N LEU A 286 20.81 12.11 -23.91
CA LEU A 286 21.21 13.05 -22.88
C LEU A 286 20.48 12.74 -21.59
N MET A 287 21.26 12.49 -20.54
CA MET A 287 20.81 12.28 -19.18
C MET A 287 21.34 13.43 -18.29
N TRP A 288 21.08 13.34 -16.99
CA TRP A 288 21.44 14.37 -16.02
C TRP A 288 22.96 14.50 -15.78
N ASN A 289 23.71 13.41 -15.94
CA ASN A 289 25.17 13.32 -15.71
C ASN A 289 25.98 13.09 -16.99
N GLU A 290 25.41 12.38 -17.98
CA GLU A 290 26.13 11.84 -19.13
C GLU A 290 25.42 12.12 -20.47
N SER A 291 26.21 12.13 -21.53
CA SER A 291 25.74 12.16 -22.92
C SER A 291 26.28 10.94 -23.66
N LEU A 292 25.41 10.02 -24.03
CA LEU A 292 25.78 8.79 -24.73
C LEU A 292 25.47 8.93 -26.22
N THR A 293 26.42 8.54 -27.06
CA THR A 293 26.23 8.50 -28.53
C THR A 293 25.76 7.11 -28.93
N TYR A 294 24.87 7.02 -29.93
CA TYR A 294 24.42 5.75 -30.46
C TYR A 294 25.60 4.98 -31.08
N PRO A 295 25.81 3.68 -30.76
CA PRO A 295 26.96 2.93 -31.25
C PRO A 295 26.98 2.78 -32.78
N GLU A 296 28.09 3.15 -33.43
CA GLU A 296 28.23 3.06 -34.91
C GLU A 296 28.16 1.62 -35.44
N LYS A 297 28.43 0.62 -34.59
CA LYS A 297 28.41 -0.81 -34.97
C LYS A 297 26.98 -1.38 -35.10
N ASN A 298 25.99 -0.73 -34.48
CA ASN A 298 24.63 -1.27 -34.42
C ASN A 298 23.81 -0.78 -35.61
N GLU A 299 22.92 -1.65 -36.11
CA GLU A 299 22.00 -1.28 -37.18
C GLU A 299 20.96 -0.25 -36.71
N TRP A 300 20.73 0.75 -37.55
CA TRP A 300 19.80 1.85 -37.29
C TRP A 300 18.33 1.42 -37.49
N THR A 301 17.79 0.66 -36.53
CA THR A 301 16.39 0.20 -36.52
C THR A 301 15.66 0.74 -35.28
N SER A 302 14.33 0.89 -35.37
CA SER A 302 13.53 1.38 -34.23
C SER A 302 13.74 0.57 -32.95
N ASP A 303 13.86 -0.75 -33.08
CA ASP A 303 13.91 -1.66 -31.94
C ASP A 303 15.30 -1.64 -31.29
N ASN A 304 16.37 -1.52 -32.07
CA ASN A 304 17.74 -1.35 -31.54
C ASN A 304 17.91 0.00 -30.82
N ILE A 305 17.31 1.08 -31.34
CA ILE A 305 17.32 2.39 -30.70
C ILE A 305 16.60 2.30 -29.35
N LEU A 306 15.41 1.68 -29.30
CA LEU A 306 14.66 1.51 -28.05
C LEU A 306 15.38 0.61 -27.03
N ASN A 307 16.00 -0.47 -27.48
CA ASN A 307 16.77 -1.36 -26.62
C ASN A 307 17.98 -0.63 -26.02
N TRP A 308 18.73 0.11 -26.85
CA TRP A 308 19.84 0.96 -26.39
C TRP A 308 19.41 2.00 -25.36
N ILE A 309 18.28 2.68 -25.60
CA ILE A 309 17.73 3.63 -24.63
C ILE A 309 17.42 2.91 -23.31
N SER A 310 16.68 1.81 -23.37
CA SER A 310 16.27 1.08 -22.15
C SER A 310 17.43 0.49 -21.36
N SER A 311 18.54 0.09 -22.01
CA SER A 311 19.71 -0.43 -21.32
C SER A 311 20.61 0.66 -20.73
N SER A 312 20.46 1.91 -21.19
CA SER A 312 21.38 3.01 -20.84
C SER A 312 20.79 4.02 -19.85
N ILE A 313 19.46 4.09 -19.73
CA ILE A 313 18.79 5.02 -18.80
C ILE A 313 19.08 4.62 -17.36
N HIS A 314 19.70 5.54 -16.62
CA HIS A 314 19.86 5.48 -15.18
C HIS A 314 19.62 6.89 -14.61
N GLN A 315 18.70 7.02 -13.66
CA GLN A 315 18.30 8.32 -13.12
C GLN A 315 18.15 8.31 -11.61
N PRO A 316 18.48 9.43 -10.94
CA PRO A 316 18.45 9.52 -9.48
C PRO A 316 17.01 9.53 -8.95
N SER A 317 16.06 9.99 -9.77
CA SER A 317 14.64 10.07 -9.47
C SER A 317 13.82 9.58 -10.66
N LEU A 318 12.80 8.75 -10.41
CA LEU A 318 11.92 8.19 -11.43
C LEU A 318 10.45 8.34 -11.02
N TRP A 319 9.59 8.60 -11.98
CA TRP A 319 8.15 8.42 -11.81
C TRP A 319 7.74 7.00 -12.26
N LEU A 320 7.23 6.20 -11.33
CA LEU A 320 6.87 4.81 -11.61
C LEU A 320 5.35 4.63 -11.71
N GLN A 321 4.92 3.90 -12.74
CA GLN A 321 3.54 3.44 -12.91
C GLN A 321 3.50 1.91 -12.85
N PRO A 322 3.24 1.31 -11.67
CA PRO A 322 3.21 -0.14 -11.55
C PRO A 322 1.99 -0.72 -12.30
N PRO A 323 2.16 -1.73 -13.16
CA PRO A 323 1.04 -2.43 -13.78
C PRO A 323 0.32 -3.19 -12.66
N GLY A 324 -0.87 -2.73 -12.29
CA GLY A 324 -1.60 -3.03 -11.04
C GLY A 324 -2.00 -4.48 -10.74
N VAL A 325 -1.25 -5.48 -11.21
CA VAL A 325 -1.53 -6.91 -11.03
C VAL A 325 -0.42 -7.64 -10.26
N LYS A 326 0.87 -7.29 -10.44
CA LYS A 326 2.01 -7.90 -9.71
C LYS A 326 3.20 -6.94 -9.58
N ALA A 327 3.81 -6.87 -8.39
CA ALA A 327 4.90 -5.94 -8.06
C ALA A 327 6.31 -6.31 -8.60
N PHE A 328 6.40 -7.05 -9.70
CA PHE A 328 7.70 -7.32 -10.35
C PHE A 328 8.39 -6.05 -10.83
N THR A 329 7.64 -4.96 -11.06
CA THR A 329 8.21 -3.67 -11.45
C THR A 329 8.93 -2.95 -10.31
N LEU A 330 8.59 -3.24 -9.06
CA LEU A 330 9.22 -2.64 -7.88
C LEU A 330 10.42 -3.44 -7.39
N ALA A 331 10.43 -4.76 -7.66
CA ALA A 331 11.46 -5.67 -7.17
C ALA A 331 12.89 -5.25 -7.51
N PRO A 332 13.24 -4.83 -8.75
CA PRO A 332 14.62 -4.43 -9.08
C PRO A 332 15.13 -3.31 -8.18
N TYR A 333 14.31 -2.28 -7.95
CA TYR A 333 14.69 -1.13 -7.13
C TYR A 333 14.83 -1.48 -5.64
N LEU A 334 13.99 -2.38 -5.14
CA LEU A 334 14.06 -2.85 -3.75
C LEU A 334 15.25 -3.80 -3.51
N HIS A 335 15.72 -4.50 -4.55
CA HIS A 335 16.92 -5.34 -4.47
C HIS A 335 18.22 -4.52 -4.49
N GLU A 336 18.25 -3.39 -5.20
CA GLU A 336 19.43 -2.54 -5.32
C GLU A 336 19.75 -1.76 -4.02
N GLY A 337 18.75 -1.48 -3.19
CA GLY A 337 18.94 -0.78 -1.93
C GLY A 337 17.66 -0.18 -1.36
N PRO A 338 17.78 0.74 -0.39
CA PRO A 338 16.62 1.41 0.17
C PRO A 338 16.02 2.41 -0.83
N VAL A 339 14.69 2.51 -0.80
CA VAL A 339 13.90 3.29 -1.74
C VAL A 339 13.04 4.29 -0.99
N LEU A 340 13.12 5.56 -1.37
CA LEU A 340 12.19 6.60 -0.94
C LEU A 340 11.02 6.66 -1.94
N PHE A 341 9.84 6.25 -1.47
CA PHE A 341 8.59 6.40 -2.18
C PHE A 341 7.92 7.73 -1.83
N LEU A 342 7.69 8.55 -2.85
CA LEU A 342 6.80 9.69 -2.81
C LEU A 342 5.46 9.30 -3.44
N PHE A 343 4.43 9.22 -2.63
CA PHE A 343 3.07 9.14 -3.12
C PHE A 343 2.52 10.56 -3.24
N THR A 344 2.21 11.01 -4.45
CA THR A 344 1.62 12.33 -4.68
C THR A 344 0.70 12.33 -5.90
N PRO A 345 -0.39 13.13 -5.93
CA PRO A 345 -1.23 13.24 -7.11
C PRO A 345 -0.47 13.83 -8.30
N ARG A 346 -0.63 13.25 -9.49
CA ARG A 346 -0.11 13.83 -10.74
C ARG A 346 -1.22 14.31 -11.64
N ASN A 347 -1.02 15.51 -12.17
CA ASN A 347 -1.82 16.03 -13.28
C ASN A 347 -1.01 15.89 -14.57
N PRO A 348 -1.38 15.00 -15.51
CA PRO A 348 -0.63 14.80 -16.75
C PRO A 348 -0.80 15.95 -17.75
N LEU A 349 -1.80 16.81 -17.58
CA LEU A 349 -2.09 17.92 -18.51
C LEU A 349 -1.37 19.23 -18.14
N HIS A 350 -0.82 19.31 -16.92
CA HIS A 350 -0.06 20.48 -16.46
C HIS A 350 1.44 20.23 -16.60
N THR A 351 2.13 21.21 -17.16
CA THR A 351 3.59 21.20 -17.28
C THR A 351 4.31 21.49 -15.95
N GLU A 352 3.58 22.07 -14.99
CA GLU A 352 4.13 22.44 -13.69
C GLU A 352 3.86 21.34 -12.68
N ASN A 353 4.91 20.58 -12.32
CA ASN A 353 4.87 19.60 -11.26
C ASN A 353 5.86 19.99 -10.16
N TYR A 354 5.40 20.81 -9.22
CA TYR A 354 6.24 21.32 -8.13
C TYR A 354 6.88 20.18 -7.34
N ILE A 355 6.07 19.20 -6.92
CA ILE A 355 6.48 18.16 -5.96
C ILE A 355 7.48 17.20 -6.60
N TYR A 356 7.26 16.79 -7.85
CA TYR A 356 8.21 15.94 -8.57
C TYR A 356 9.50 16.69 -8.89
N ASN A 357 9.43 17.95 -9.30
CA ASN A 357 10.63 18.75 -9.54
C ASN A 357 11.47 18.95 -8.28
N LEU A 358 10.85 19.06 -7.10
CA LEU A 358 11.56 19.06 -5.83
C LEU A 358 12.32 17.74 -5.62
N ILE A 359 11.70 16.58 -5.86
CA ILE A 359 12.42 15.30 -5.74
C ILE A 359 13.56 15.16 -6.75
N ARG A 360 13.36 15.63 -7.99
CA ARG A 360 14.43 15.66 -9.00
C ARG A 360 15.59 16.54 -8.55
N GLU A 361 15.29 17.73 -8.02
CA GLU A 361 16.27 18.64 -7.44
C GLU A 361 17.08 17.95 -6.33
N LEU A 362 16.39 17.32 -5.36
CA LEU A 362 17.04 16.63 -4.25
C LEU A 362 17.82 15.39 -4.71
N GLY A 363 17.34 14.65 -5.69
CA GLY A 363 18.04 13.49 -6.25
C GLY A 363 19.34 13.88 -6.94
N LEU A 364 19.31 14.96 -7.73
CA LEU A 364 20.53 15.51 -8.32
C LEU A 364 21.49 16.01 -7.24
N GLN A 365 21.01 16.63 -6.16
CA GLN A 365 21.87 17.03 -5.04
C GLN A 365 22.45 15.83 -4.27
N TYR A 366 21.66 14.76 -4.10
CA TYR A 366 22.06 13.54 -3.39
C TYR A 366 23.22 12.83 -4.10
N TYR A 367 23.15 12.70 -5.42
CA TYR A 367 24.14 11.97 -6.22
C TYR A 367 25.29 12.86 -6.75
N ASN A 368 25.23 14.19 -6.62
CA ASN A 368 26.27 15.11 -7.09
C ASN A 368 27.41 15.30 -6.07
N CYS A 369 28.15 14.22 -5.78
CA CYS A 369 29.34 14.29 -4.91
C CYS A 369 30.59 14.83 -5.62
N ALA A 370 30.65 14.78 -6.96
CA ALA A 370 31.79 15.21 -7.76
C ALA A 370 31.71 16.68 -8.23
N ASP A 371 30.76 17.46 -7.71
CA ASP A 371 30.63 18.90 -7.96
C ASP A 371 30.45 19.31 -9.43
N ASN A 372 29.85 18.44 -10.25
CA ASN A 372 29.70 18.68 -11.68
C ASN A 372 28.91 19.97 -11.95
N MET A 373 29.49 20.90 -12.73
CA MET A 373 28.88 22.20 -13.04
C MET A 373 27.59 22.07 -13.82
N ILE A 374 27.48 21.08 -14.72
CA ILE A 374 26.28 20.87 -15.53
C ILE A 374 25.08 20.54 -14.62
N VAL A 375 25.30 19.65 -13.66
CA VAL A 375 24.27 19.27 -12.68
C VAL A 375 23.87 20.46 -11.80
N LYS A 376 24.84 21.30 -11.39
CA LYS A 376 24.56 22.53 -10.62
C LYS A 376 23.71 23.54 -11.42
N ASP A 377 23.95 23.70 -12.72
CA ASP A 377 23.12 24.56 -13.58
C ASP A 377 21.69 24.02 -13.70
N ILE A 378 21.53 22.70 -13.88
CA ILE A 378 20.22 22.05 -13.92
C ILE A 378 19.46 22.26 -12.61
N ILE A 379 20.11 22.04 -11.45
CA ILE A 379 19.53 22.26 -10.12
C ILE A 379 19.05 23.72 -9.97
N ASN A 380 19.90 24.69 -10.30
CA ASN A 380 19.55 26.13 -10.19
C ASN A 380 18.36 26.50 -11.09
N ARG A 381 18.29 25.93 -12.30
CA ARG A 381 17.18 26.15 -13.21
C ARG A 381 15.90 25.46 -12.74
N LEU A 382 15.98 24.28 -12.12
CA LEU A 382 14.86 23.60 -11.46
C LEU A 382 14.34 24.43 -10.28
N GLU A 383 15.21 24.94 -9.41
CA GLU A 383 14.85 25.84 -8.29
C GLU A 383 14.13 27.10 -8.80
N LYS A 384 14.66 27.72 -9.88
CA LYS A 384 14.02 28.87 -10.53
C LYS A 384 12.65 28.53 -11.14
N LYS A 385 12.51 27.34 -11.74
CA LYS A 385 11.23 26.87 -12.29
C LYS A 385 10.22 26.62 -11.17
N ARG A 386 10.64 25.96 -10.09
CA ARG A 386 9.84 25.66 -8.88
C ARG A 386 9.34 26.94 -8.20
N SER A 387 10.22 27.90 -7.94
CA SER A 387 9.87 29.18 -7.29
C SER A 387 8.89 30.04 -8.11
N THR A 388 8.87 29.88 -9.43
CA THR A 388 7.95 30.61 -10.33
C THR A 388 6.73 29.80 -10.77
N ALA A 389 6.63 28.52 -10.40
CA ALA A 389 5.61 27.59 -10.88
C ALA A 389 4.18 28.07 -10.58
N MET A 390 3.94 28.56 -9.35
CA MET A 390 2.62 29.07 -8.95
C MET A 390 2.18 30.28 -9.79
N ILE A 391 3.09 31.24 -9.99
CA ILE A 391 2.82 32.45 -10.77
C ILE A 391 2.59 32.10 -12.24
N ARG A 392 3.41 31.21 -12.81
CA ARG A 392 3.25 30.72 -14.19
C ARG A 392 1.94 30.00 -14.39
N HIS A 393 1.58 29.11 -13.46
CA HIS A 393 0.31 28.39 -13.51
C HIS A 393 -0.89 29.35 -13.49
N PHE A 394 -0.85 30.36 -12.62
CA PHE A 394 -1.89 31.39 -12.54
C PHE A 394 -1.96 32.23 -13.83
N SER A 395 -0.80 32.73 -14.30
CA SER A 395 -0.69 33.54 -15.52
C SER A 395 -1.22 32.80 -16.74
N ARG A 396 -0.84 31.53 -16.91
CA ARG A 396 -1.28 30.69 -18.05
C ARG A 396 -2.77 30.39 -17.97
N SER A 397 -3.30 30.13 -16.77
CA SER A 397 -4.74 29.92 -16.58
C SER A 397 -5.55 31.17 -16.95
N GLN A 398 -5.07 32.36 -16.58
CA GLN A 398 -5.71 33.62 -16.95
C GLN A 398 -5.66 33.88 -18.47
N GLU A 399 -4.50 33.65 -19.09
CA GLU A 399 -4.31 33.77 -20.55
C GLU A 399 -5.26 32.82 -21.30
N CYS A 400 -5.35 31.57 -20.86
CA CYS A 400 -6.22 30.57 -21.47
C CYS A 400 -7.71 30.88 -21.28
N ALA A 401 -8.11 31.40 -20.12
CA ALA A 401 -9.49 31.84 -19.88
C ALA A 401 -9.88 33.00 -20.82
N HIS A 402 -8.96 33.93 -21.08
CA HIS A 402 -9.16 35.03 -22.03
C HIS A 402 -9.22 34.53 -23.48
N LEU A 403 -8.32 33.64 -23.89
CA LEU A 403 -8.29 33.11 -25.26
C LEU A 403 -9.53 32.28 -25.64
N LEU A 404 -10.20 31.68 -24.66
CA LEU A 404 -11.39 30.86 -24.84
C LEU A 404 -12.71 31.60 -24.51
N ASN A 405 -12.67 32.90 -24.21
CA ASN A 405 -13.83 33.70 -23.79
C ASN A 405 -14.62 33.10 -22.61
N LYS A 406 -13.96 32.37 -21.69
CA LYS A 406 -14.57 31.72 -20.52
C LYS A 406 -14.44 32.58 -19.24
N THR A 407 -14.60 33.90 -19.35
CA THR A 407 -14.29 34.87 -18.27
C THR A 407 -15.18 34.75 -17.02
N GLU A 408 -16.39 34.17 -17.14
CA GLU A 408 -17.36 34.11 -16.04
C GLU A 408 -17.11 32.97 -15.02
N ILE A 409 -16.39 31.91 -15.41
CA ILE A 409 -16.20 30.72 -14.56
C ILE A 409 -15.02 30.91 -13.59
N TYR A 410 -13.92 31.52 -14.04
CA TYR A 410 -12.71 31.72 -13.22
C TYR A 410 -12.88 32.78 -12.13
N THR A 411 -13.70 33.80 -12.36
CA THR A 411 -13.98 34.85 -11.37
C THR A 411 -14.80 34.31 -10.19
N LYS A 412 -15.57 33.22 -10.35
CA LYS A 412 -16.27 32.52 -9.25
C LYS A 412 -15.33 31.66 -8.41
N GLN A 413 -14.44 30.87 -9.03
CA GLN A 413 -13.46 30.04 -8.29
C GLN A 413 -12.47 30.88 -7.46
N ILE A 414 -12.04 32.04 -7.96
CA ILE A 414 -11.19 32.97 -7.20
C ILE A 414 -11.95 33.53 -5.98
N ASN A 415 -13.24 33.82 -6.12
CA ASN A 415 -14.06 34.29 -5.00
C ASN A 415 -14.33 33.18 -3.97
N GLU A 416 -14.43 31.91 -4.37
CA GLU A 416 -14.56 30.76 -3.44
C GLU A 416 -13.26 30.49 -2.67
N LEU A 417 -12.09 30.53 -3.33
CA LEU A 417 -10.79 30.39 -2.66
C LEU A 417 -10.51 31.53 -1.65
N ILE A 418 -10.99 32.74 -1.92
CA ILE A 418 -10.88 33.88 -1.00
C ILE A 418 -11.91 33.81 0.15
N THR A 419 -13.06 33.16 -0.05
CA THR A 419 -14.14 33.05 0.97
C THR A 419 -14.00 31.84 1.91
N THR A 420 -13.10 30.90 1.63
CA THR A 420 -12.76 29.80 2.58
C THR A 420 -11.97 30.24 3.81
N ILE A 421 -11.58 31.52 3.90
CA ILE A 421 -11.27 32.13 5.20
C ILE A 421 -12.61 32.42 5.86
N SER A 422 -13.03 31.52 6.75
CA SER A 422 -14.19 31.73 7.63
C SER A 422 -14.17 33.15 8.18
N ILE A 423 -15.23 33.92 7.95
CA ILE A 423 -15.39 35.28 8.47
C ILE A 423 -15.20 35.29 10.00
N GLN A 424 -15.53 34.19 10.69
CA GLN A 424 -15.28 34.03 12.13
C GLN A 424 -13.78 33.87 12.45
N GLN A 425 -13.01 33.19 11.60
CA GLN A 425 -11.55 33.09 11.73
C GLN A 425 -10.85 34.42 11.39
N TRP A 426 -11.41 35.20 10.45
CA TRP A 426 -10.96 36.55 10.13
C TRP A 426 -11.23 37.55 11.27
N ILE A 427 -12.42 37.51 11.89
CA ILE A 427 -12.77 38.36 13.03
C ILE A 427 -11.87 38.03 14.24
N ASN A 428 -11.64 36.75 14.51
CA ASN A 428 -10.81 36.31 15.64
C ASN A 428 -9.32 36.65 15.49
N ASN A 429 -8.84 36.83 14.25
CA ASN A 429 -7.42 37.03 13.95
C ASN A 429 -7.10 38.44 13.38
N SER A 430 -8.05 39.39 13.42
CA SER A 430 -7.88 40.77 12.95
C SER A 430 -7.86 41.77 14.10
N CYS A 431 -7.53 43.04 13.83
CA CYS A 431 -7.50 44.12 14.83
C CYS A 431 -8.87 44.40 15.51
N CYS A 432 -9.97 43.75 15.08
CA CYS A 432 -11.27 43.83 15.75
C CYS A 432 -11.55 42.66 16.72
N ALA A 433 -10.57 41.75 16.97
CA ALA A 433 -10.74 40.66 17.91
C ALA A 433 -11.12 41.19 19.32
N ASN A 434 -12.20 40.67 19.89
CA ASN A 434 -12.79 41.09 21.18
C ASN A 434 -13.37 42.52 21.24
N VAL A 435 -13.56 43.20 20.11
CA VAL A 435 -14.30 44.48 20.05
C VAL A 435 -15.71 44.21 19.53
N ALA A 436 -16.74 44.70 20.22
CA ALA A 436 -18.12 44.62 19.73
C ALA A 436 -18.21 45.25 18.33
N ILE A 437 -18.82 44.54 17.37
CA ILE A 437 -18.81 44.83 15.91
C ILE A 437 -19.13 46.30 15.57
N ASN A 438 -20.03 46.89 16.35
CA ASN A 438 -20.52 48.26 16.27
C ASN A 438 -19.53 49.34 16.76
N LYS A 439 -18.39 48.96 17.34
CA LYS A 439 -17.31 49.86 17.80
C LYS A 439 -16.04 49.81 16.92
N CYS A 440 -15.89 48.82 16.03
CA CYS A 440 -14.74 48.78 15.12
C CYS A 440 -14.99 49.72 13.92
N SER A 441 -14.16 50.76 13.75
CA SER A 441 -14.31 51.77 12.68
C SER A 441 -14.26 51.17 11.27
N LEU A 442 -13.53 50.06 11.09
CA LEU A 442 -13.47 49.26 9.86
C LEU A 442 -14.79 48.55 9.52
N CYS A 443 -15.52 48.04 10.53
CA CYS A 443 -16.81 47.36 10.35
C CYS A 443 -17.98 48.34 10.15
N LYS A 444 -17.83 49.60 10.58
CA LYS A 444 -18.85 50.63 10.46
C LYS A 444 -19.15 51.04 9.01
N THR A 445 -18.24 50.76 8.07
CA THR A 445 -18.36 51.14 6.66
C THR A 445 -19.07 50.11 5.78
N GLN A 446 -19.51 48.97 6.33
CA GLN A 446 -20.13 47.87 5.55
C GLN A 446 -21.66 47.85 5.55
N ILE A 447 -22.34 48.79 6.20
CA ILE A 447 -23.81 48.77 6.29
C ILE A 447 -24.41 49.99 5.60
N THR A 448 -24.20 50.10 4.28
CA THR A 448 -25.15 50.77 3.38
C THR A 448 -25.01 50.21 1.95
N ASN A 449 -26.10 49.60 1.47
CA ASN A 449 -26.41 49.07 0.14
C ASN A 449 -25.79 47.72 -0.34
N PRO A 450 -26.63 46.68 -0.55
CA PRO A 450 -26.23 45.38 -1.11
C PRO A 450 -26.18 45.34 -2.66
N LEU A 451 -26.38 46.46 -3.35
CA LEU A 451 -26.49 46.55 -4.81
C LEU A 451 -25.70 47.74 -5.35
N GLU A 452 -24.37 47.68 -5.30
CA GLU A 452 -23.47 48.34 -6.27
C GLU A 452 -22.01 47.96 -5.98
N LYS A 453 -21.34 47.31 -6.96
CA LYS A 453 -19.91 47.01 -6.89
C LYS A 453 -19.10 48.27 -7.23
N LYS A 454 -18.55 48.95 -6.23
CA LYS A 454 -17.40 49.87 -6.41
C LYS A 454 -16.32 49.61 -5.36
N ILE A 455 -15.12 49.31 -5.83
CA ILE A 455 -13.90 49.13 -5.03
C ILE A 455 -13.36 50.52 -4.67
N TYR A 456 -13.29 50.86 -3.37
CA TYR A 456 -12.61 52.07 -2.90
C TYR A 456 -11.21 51.76 -2.35
N LYS A 457 -10.22 52.57 -2.76
CA LYS A 457 -8.84 52.57 -2.21
C LYS A 457 -8.82 53.30 -0.87
N VAL A 458 -8.52 52.59 0.23
CA VAL A 458 -8.22 53.21 1.53
C VAL A 458 -6.75 53.62 1.58
N LYS A 459 -6.48 54.87 1.96
CA LYS A 459 -5.14 55.41 2.23
C LYS A 459 -4.71 55.04 3.67
N THR A 460 -3.49 54.50 3.77
CA THR A 460 -2.63 54.32 4.96
C THR A 460 -3.20 53.55 6.17
N PHE A 461 -2.84 52.26 6.25
CA PHE A 461 -3.11 51.30 7.34
C PHE A 461 -2.25 51.51 8.61
N GLY A 462 -1.57 52.64 8.76
CA GLY A 462 -0.47 52.80 9.73
C GLY A 462 -0.88 53.11 11.17
N ASP A 463 -2.05 53.69 11.41
CA ASP A 463 -2.28 54.43 12.66
C ASP A 463 -3.26 53.76 13.65
N VAL A 464 -3.66 52.50 13.44
CA VAL A 464 -4.79 51.90 14.19
C VAL A 464 -4.48 50.53 14.84
N CYS A 465 -3.46 49.79 14.43
CA CYS A 465 -3.14 48.46 14.97
C CYS A 465 -1.76 48.43 15.65
N LYS A 466 -1.57 47.59 16.68
CA LYS A 466 -0.26 47.40 17.35
C LYS A 466 0.60 46.45 16.52
N ASP A 467 1.93 46.53 16.63
CA ASP A 467 2.90 45.71 15.87
C ASP A 467 2.82 44.18 16.12
N THR A 468 2.02 43.76 17.11
CA THR A 468 1.78 42.37 17.48
C THR A 468 0.54 41.76 16.81
N ASP A 469 -0.24 42.55 16.07
CA ASP A 469 -1.41 42.07 15.35
C ASP A 469 -1.00 41.33 14.06
N VAL A 470 -1.76 40.30 13.68
CA VAL A 470 -1.44 39.39 12.55
C VAL A 470 -1.17 40.13 11.23
N PHE A 471 -1.64 41.38 11.09
CA PHE A 471 -1.49 42.21 9.90
C PHE A 471 -0.53 43.41 10.02
N THR A 472 0.13 43.59 11.15
CA THR A 472 1.31 44.48 11.26
C THR A 472 2.63 43.70 11.10
N SER A 473 2.56 42.39 10.83
CA SER A 473 3.74 41.66 10.35
C SER A 473 4.22 42.22 9.00
N PRO A 474 5.54 42.40 8.80
CA PRO A 474 6.12 42.89 7.54
C PRO A 474 5.70 42.09 6.30
N MET A 475 5.13 40.89 6.48
CA MET A 475 4.71 39.96 5.43
C MET A 475 3.78 40.53 4.37
N ILE A 476 2.81 41.41 4.69
CA ILE A 476 1.92 41.96 3.64
C ILE A 476 2.58 43.13 2.88
N LYS A 477 3.44 43.91 3.53
CA LYS A 477 4.27 44.92 2.84
C LYS A 477 5.33 44.24 1.97
N GLN A 478 5.85 43.07 2.36
CA GLN A 478 6.75 42.26 1.54
C GLN A 478 6.03 41.59 0.37
N TYR A 479 4.81 41.06 0.55
CA TYR A 479 4.05 40.46 -0.54
C TYR A 479 3.53 41.49 -1.56
N LYS A 480 3.09 42.68 -1.10
CA LYS A 480 2.75 43.78 -2.02
C LYS A 480 4.01 44.43 -2.61
N GLY A 481 5.08 44.59 -1.84
CA GLY A 481 6.36 45.13 -2.31
C GLY A 481 7.06 44.22 -3.31
N GLN A 482 6.99 42.89 -3.14
CA GLN A 482 7.49 41.91 -4.10
C GLN A 482 6.61 41.84 -5.34
N MET A 483 5.27 41.92 -5.23
CA MET A 483 4.41 42.07 -6.43
C MET A 483 4.66 43.38 -7.19
N TYR A 484 4.96 44.49 -6.52
CA TYR A 484 5.22 45.77 -7.19
C TYR A 484 6.66 45.94 -7.70
N ASN A 485 7.67 45.36 -7.04
CA ASN A 485 9.06 45.41 -7.50
C ASN A 485 9.36 44.34 -8.58
N TYR A 486 8.80 43.11 -8.48
CA TYR A 486 8.93 42.13 -9.58
C TYR A 486 8.11 42.53 -10.81
N ASN A 487 6.97 43.21 -10.64
CA ASN A 487 6.28 43.80 -11.79
C ASN A 487 7.07 44.94 -12.43
N LYS A 488 7.95 45.63 -11.71
CA LYS A 488 8.79 46.69 -12.31
C LYS A 488 9.90 46.08 -13.15
N ASP A 489 10.65 45.10 -12.64
CA ASP A 489 11.75 44.50 -13.41
C ASP A 489 11.25 43.57 -14.55
N TYR A 490 10.13 42.87 -14.36
CA TYR A 490 9.52 42.03 -15.40
C TYR A 490 8.77 42.84 -16.47
N MET A 491 8.08 43.92 -16.09
CA MET A 491 7.52 44.85 -17.09
C MET A 491 8.62 45.62 -17.81
N VAL A 492 9.73 45.97 -17.16
CA VAL A 492 10.87 46.62 -17.84
C VAL A 492 11.53 45.65 -18.82
N MET A 493 11.77 44.38 -18.47
CA MET A 493 12.32 43.40 -19.44
C MET A 493 11.37 43.12 -20.61
N LYS A 494 10.06 42.93 -20.36
CA LYS A 494 9.07 42.64 -21.40
C LYS A 494 8.74 43.86 -22.26
N LEU A 495 8.72 45.08 -21.69
CA LEU A 495 8.63 46.31 -22.48
C LEU A 495 9.91 46.54 -23.30
N GLN A 496 11.10 46.23 -22.79
CA GLN A 496 12.34 46.38 -23.56
C GLN A 496 12.39 45.40 -24.75
N GLU A 497 11.93 44.15 -24.56
CA GLU A 497 11.80 43.16 -25.64
C GLU A 497 10.70 43.53 -26.65
N GLU A 498 9.52 43.98 -26.19
CA GLU A 498 8.45 44.45 -27.08
C GLU A 498 8.79 45.76 -27.80
N LEU A 499 9.56 46.68 -27.20
CA LEU A 499 10.07 47.90 -27.84
C LEU A 499 11.18 47.60 -28.85
N ASN A 500 12.01 46.59 -28.59
CA ASN A 500 13.05 46.14 -29.54
C ASN A 500 12.46 45.37 -30.73
N LEU A 501 11.39 44.59 -30.53
CA LEU A 501 10.63 43.93 -31.61
C LEU A 501 9.75 44.89 -32.43
N LYS A 502 9.19 45.95 -31.79
CA LYS A 502 8.38 46.96 -32.50
C LYS A 502 9.21 47.95 -33.32
N ARG A 503 10.51 48.09 -33.07
CA ARG A 503 11.39 48.98 -33.87
C ARG A 503 11.80 48.41 -35.23
N LEU A 504 11.56 47.11 -35.51
CA LEU A 504 11.98 46.45 -36.74
C LEU A 504 10.88 46.27 -37.81
N HIS A 505 9.62 46.57 -37.50
CA HIS A 505 8.52 46.47 -38.47
C HIS A 505 7.70 47.77 -38.56
N THR A 506 8.26 48.75 -39.26
CA THR A 506 7.46 49.81 -39.89
C THR A 506 6.67 49.17 -41.04
N ASN A 507 5.45 48.72 -40.72
CA ASN A 507 4.52 48.12 -41.69
C ASN A 507 4.04 49.17 -42.72
N MET A 508 4.70 49.27 -43.87
CA MET A 508 4.02 49.71 -45.09
C MET A 508 3.02 48.62 -45.49
N LYS A 509 1.73 48.86 -45.22
CA LYS A 509 0.64 47.98 -45.67
C LYS A 509 0.39 48.21 -47.17
N TYR A 510 0.96 47.36 -48.01
CA TYR A 510 0.53 47.26 -49.41
C TYR A 510 -0.86 46.61 -49.45
N LYS A 511 -1.83 47.26 -50.10
CA LYS A 511 -3.12 46.64 -50.41
C LYS A 511 -2.91 45.65 -51.55
N THR A 512 -2.84 44.35 -51.22
CA THR A 512 -2.90 43.26 -52.20
C THR A 512 -4.33 42.71 -52.26
N SER A 513 -4.64 42.00 -53.35
CA SER A 513 -5.89 41.25 -53.54
C SER A 513 -5.99 39.95 -52.73
N LEU A 514 -4.96 39.63 -51.92
CA LEU A 514 -4.95 38.47 -51.04
C LEU A 514 -5.84 38.73 -49.79
N LEU A 515 -6.49 37.67 -49.30
CA LEU A 515 -7.27 37.71 -48.06
C LEU A 515 -6.45 38.36 -46.93
N LYS A 516 -7.06 39.28 -46.18
CA LYS A 516 -6.44 39.85 -44.98
C LYS A 516 -6.13 38.72 -44.00
N GLU A 517 -5.01 38.81 -43.28
CA GLU A 517 -4.54 37.79 -42.32
C GLU A 517 -5.62 37.28 -41.35
N GLU A 518 -6.59 38.12 -41.01
CA GLU A 518 -7.70 37.78 -40.09
C GLU A 518 -8.77 36.87 -40.71
N ASN A 519 -8.87 36.83 -42.05
CA ASN A 519 -9.87 36.04 -42.78
C ASN A 519 -9.30 34.75 -43.40
N ASP A 520 -7.98 34.55 -43.33
CA ASP A 520 -7.35 33.32 -43.83
C ASP A 520 -7.17 32.29 -42.70
N SER A 521 -8.00 31.24 -42.74
CA SER A 521 -7.96 30.11 -41.81
C SER A 521 -6.65 29.32 -41.84
N ARG A 522 -5.87 29.43 -42.92
CA ARG A 522 -4.56 28.77 -43.11
C ARG A 522 -3.38 29.70 -42.90
N SER A 523 -3.62 30.95 -42.51
CA SER A 523 -2.54 31.87 -42.16
C SER A 523 -1.74 31.34 -40.97
N ALA A 524 -0.42 31.60 -40.97
CA ALA A 524 0.46 31.17 -39.88
C ALA A 524 0.00 31.67 -38.51
N ASN A 525 -0.53 32.90 -38.46
CA ASN A 525 -1.09 33.49 -37.24
C ASN A 525 -2.34 32.75 -36.75
N THR A 526 -3.24 32.37 -37.65
CA THR A 526 -4.45 31.61 -37.29
C THR A 526 -4.13 30.18 -36.86
N ILE A 527 -3.20 29.50 -37.54
CA ILE A 527 -2.71 28.17 -37.14
C ILE A 527 -2.07 28.24 -35.74
N ARG A 528 -1.19 29.21 -35.50
CA ARG A 528 -0.59 29.44 -34.19
C ARG A 528 -1.66 29.69 -33.12
N ARG A 529 -2.66 30.53 -33.42
CA ARG A 529 -3.76 30.81 -32.50
C ARG A 529 -4.59 29.57 -32.20
N ASN A 530 -4.90 28.74 -33.19
CA ASN A 530 -5.63 27.49 -33.01
C ASN A 530 -4.83 26.50 -32.18
N PHE A 531 -3.52 26.35 -32.45
CA PHE A 531 -2.63 25.54 -31.62
C PHE A 531 -2.63 26.00 -30.15
N LEU A 532 -2.55 27.31 -29.90
CA LEU A 532 -2.64 27.87 -28.54
C LEU A 532 -4.00 27.62 -27.90
N LYS A 533 -5.11 27.73 -28.66
CA LYS A 533 -6.46 27.41 -28.16
C LYS A 533 -6.56 25.94 -27.76
N GLU A 534 -6.06 25.01 -28.57
CA GLU A 534 -6.05 23.59 -28.24
C GLU A 534 -5.18 23.28 -27.00
N SER A 535 -4.00 23.91 -26.91
CA SER A 535 -3.16 23.83 -25.70
C SER A 535 -3.89 24.35 -24.46
N CYS A 536 -4.64 25.45 -24.58
CA CYS A 536 -5.43 26.02 -23.51
C CYS A 536 -6.65 25.18 -23.12
N LYS A 537 -7.32 24.52 -24.07
CA LYS A 537 -8.40 23.57 -23.77
C LYS A 537 -7.87 22.42 -22.90
N ARG A 538 -6.71 21.85 -23.26
CA ARG A 538 -6.05 20.80 -22.47
C ARG A 538 -5.66 21.29 -21.07
N TRP A 539 -5.07 22.48 -21.00
CA TRP A 539 -4.67 23.09 -19.74
C TRP A 539 -5.85 23.27 -18.77
N LEU A 540 -6.98 23.78 -19.27
CA LEU A 540 -8.19 23.97 -18.48
C LEU A 540 -8.84 22.64 -18.08
N ALA A 541 -8.88 21.64 -18.97
CA ALA A 541 -9.34 20.29 -18.63
C ALA A 541 -8.50 19.68 -17.50
N GLY A 542 -7.22 20.02 -17.42
CA GLY A 542 -6.36 19.66 -16.28
C GLY A 542 -6.85 20.25 -14.95
N ASN A 543 -7.35 21.49 -14.94
CA ASN A 543 -7.85 22.13 -13.71
C ASN A 543 -9.14 21.47 -13.19
N ASP A 544 -9.94 20.91 -14.09
CA ASP A 544 -11.15 20.17 -13.75
C ASP A 544 -10.83 18.77 -13.17
N TYR A 545 -9.70 18.18 -13.57
CA TYR A 545 -9.26 16.86 -13.07
C TYR A 545 -8.70 16.90 -11.64
N TYR A 546 -7.63 17.65 -11.41
CA TYR A 546 -7.03 17.79 -10.08
C TYR A 546 -6.25 19.12 -9.97
N PRO A 547 -6.44 19.91 -8.89
CA PRO A 547 -5.76 21.20 -8.75
C PRO A 547 -4.25 21.02 -8.65
N SER A 548 -3.50 21.90 -9.29
CA SER A 548 -2.04 21.95 -9.16
C SER A 548 -1.64 22.18 -7.70
N LEU A 549 -0.65 21.39 -7.23
CA LEU A 549 -0.18 21.45 -5.85
C LEU A 549 1.05 22.35 -5.74
N PHE A 550 0.94 23.37 -4.90
CA PHE A 550 2.04 24.27 -4.52
C PHE A 550 2.19 24.26 -2.99
N PRO A 551 3.02 23.38 -2.42
CA PRO A 551 3.38 23.41 -1.01
C PRO A 551 3.90 24.80 -0.59
N GLN A 552 3.62 25.19 0.65
CA GLN A 552 4.13 26.45 1.20
C GLN A 552 5.59 26.27 1.61
N ASP A 553 6.51 26.76 0.79
CA ASP A 553 7.92 26.83 1.17
C ASP A 553 8.13 27.93 2.20
N SER A 554 8.97 27.63 3.19
CA SER A 554 9.41 28.64 4.15
C SER A 554 10.28 29.68 3.42
N PRO A 555 10.02 30.99 3.56
CA PRO A 555 10.83 32.03 2.92
C PRO A 555 12.26 32.14 3.49
N ARG A 556 12.57 31.38 4.55
CA ARG A 556 13.92 31.27 5.11
C ARG A 556 14.64 30.12 4.40
N LYS A 557 15.67 30.43 3.60
CA LYS A 557 16.65 29.43 3.16
C LYS A 557 17.32 28.87 4.41
N PHE A 558 16.99 27.64 4.76
CA PHE A 558 17.67 26.94 5.85
C PHE A 558 19.00 26.39 5.31
N ASN A 559 20.10 26.61 6.03
CA ASN A 559 21.44 26.13 5.67
C ASN A 559 21.62 24.62 5.88
N ILE A 560 20.63 23.79 5.51
CA ILE A 560 20.76 22.33 5.56
C ILE A 560 21.08 21.87 4.15
N SER A 561 22.37 21.68 3.88
CA SER A 561 22.87 21.11 2.62
C SER A 561 22.84 19.59 2.70
N LEU A 562 22.05 18.92 1.85
CA LEU A 562 22.07 17.46 1.69
C LEU A 562 23.45 16.93 1.31
N LYS A 563 24.16 17.70 0.48
CA LYS A 563 25.37 17.29 -0.22
C LYS A 563 26.52 16.89 0.73
N GLU A 564 26.75 17.66 1.79
CA GLU A 564 27.91 17.43 2.66
C GLU A 564 27.76 16.22 3.58
N LEU A 565 26.52 15.84 3.89
CA LEU A 565 26.22 14.72 4.78
C LEU A 565 26.07 13.41 3.99
N VAL A 566 25.41 13.44 2.84
CA VAL A 566 25.18 12.25 2.02
C VAL A 566 26.49 11.68 1.48
N CYS A 567 27.38 12.51 0.93
CA CYS A 567 28.64 12.03 0.36
C CYS A 567 29.62 11.46 1.40
N LYS A 568 29.38 11.68 2.69
CA LYS A 568 30.15 11.06 3.79
C LYS A 568 29.60 9.69 4.18
N THR A 569 28.36 9.38 3.81
CA THR A 569 27.68 8.12 4.15
C THR A 569 27.63 7.20 2.94
N ASN A 570 27.90 5.90 3.14
CA ASN A 570 27.83 4.89 2.07
C ASN A 570 26.40 4.37 1.81
N LYS A 571 25.36 5.13 2.17
CA LYS A 571 23.96 4.73 1.92
C LYS A 571 23.52 5.25 0.56
N THR A 572 23.16 4.34 -0.35
CA THR A 572 22.44 4.69 -1.58
C THR A 572 20.95 4.88 -1.26
N LEU A 573 20.23 5.68 -2.04
CA LEU A 573 18.79 5.88 -1.87
C LEU A 573 18.14 6.12 -3.24
N ALA A 574 17.30 5.21 -3.69
CA ALA A 574 16.52 5.41 -4.91
C ALA A 574 15.31 6.31 -4.62
N LEU A 575 15.04 7.32 -5.45
CA LEU A 575 13.90 8.23 -5.27
C LEU A 575 12.81 7.89 -6.29
N ILE A 576 11.66 7.40 -5.84
CA ILE A 576 10.58 6.97 -6.72
C ILE A 576 9.30 7.73 -6.39
N ALA A 577 8.70 8.36 -7.40
CA ALA A 577 7.39 8.99 -7.29
C ALA A 577 6.30 8.10 -7.89
N ILE A 578 5.15 8.02 -7.20
CA ILE A 578 4.00 7.19 -7.58
C ILE A 578 2.73 8.05 -7.47
N ASP A 579 1.82 7.91 -8.44
CA ASP A 579 0.53 8.63 -8.42
C ASP A 579 -0.37 8.13 -7.29
N SER A 580 -0.59 8.97 -6.27
CA SER A 580 -1.40 8.59 -5.12
C SER A 580 -2.90 8.51 -5.41
N LEU A 581 -3.38 9.04 -6.54
CA LEU A 581 -4.80 8.93 -6.92
C LEU A 581 -5.15 7.54 -7.45
N HIS A 582 -4.27 6.95 -8.26
CA HIS A 582 -4.50 5.66 -8.92
C HIS A 582 -3.86 4.48 -8.17
N TYR A 583 -2.79 4.74 -7.44
CA TYR A 583 -2.00 3.72 -6.75
C TYR A 583 -2.05 3.87 -5.23
N SER A 584 -3.17 4.37 -4.68
CA SER A 584 -3.31 4.59 -3.23
C SER A 584 -3.12 3.33 -2.40
N HIS A 585 -3.56 2.20 -2.94
CA HIS A 585 -3.46 0.88 -2.32
C HIS A 585 -2.02 0.53 -1.93
N PHE A 586 -0.99 0.94 -2.68
CA PHE A 586 0.40 0.66 -2.29
C PHE A 586 0.77 1.31 -0.95
N ALA A 587 0.38 2.57 -0.72
CA ALA A 587 0.63 3.21 0.56
C ALA A 587 -0.28 2.66 1.67
N GLU A 588 -1.51 2.26 1.34
CA GLU A 588 -2.42 1.61 2.29
C GLU A 588 -1.87 0.27 2.79
N HIS A 589 -1.22 -0.52 1.92
CA HIS A 589 -0.52 -1.74 2.34
C HIS A 589 0.68 -1.43 3.25
N LEU A 590 1.31 -0.26 3.11
CA LEU A 590 2.32 0.26 4.06
C LEU A 590 1.68 0.84 5.34
N GLY A 591 0.37 0.70 5.52
CA GLY A 591 -0.39 1.18 6.68
C GLY A 591 -0.62 2.68 6.70
N ILE A 592 -0.55 3.33 5.54
CA ILE A 592 -0.73 4.78 5.40
C ILE A 592 -2.03 5.06 4.69
N ASP A 593 -2.99 5.61 5.43
CA ASP A 593 -4.23 6.12 4.86
C ASP A 593 -3.98 7.47 4.16
N ILE A 594 -3.79 7.42 2.84
CA ILE A 594 -3.53 8.60 2.00
C ILE A 594 -4.68 9.60 2.07
N SER A 595 -5.92 9.13 2.21
CA SER A 595 -7.12 9.98 2.20
C SER A 595 -7.14 10.94 3.40
N LYS A 596 -6.51 10.56 4.52
CA LYS A 596 -6.34 11.42 5.71
C LYS A 596 -5.20 12.41 5.59
N ARG A 597 -4.28 12.26 4.61
CA ARG A 597 -3.12 13.14 4.44
C ARG A 597 -3.48 14.36 3.59
N ARG A 598 -2.93 15.53 3.96
CA ARG A 598 -3.11 16.77 3.19
C ARG A 598 -2.60 16.58 1.76
N ASN A 599 -3.38 17.02 0.77
CA ASN A 599 -3.07 16.91 -0.65
C ASN A 599 -2.76 15.47 -1.11
N LYS A 600 -3.22 14.45 -0.37
CA LYS A 600 -2.96 13.03 -0.65
C LYS A 600 -1.46 12.73 -0.89
N THR A 601 -0.58 13.46 -0.19
CA THR A 601 0.86 13.36 -0.38
C THR A 601 1.52 12.76 0.86
N THR A 602 2.38 11.77 0.68
CA THR A 602 3.15 11.15 1.76
C THR A 602 4.49 10.62 1.25
N VAL A 603 5.47 10.50 2.16
CA VAL A 603 6.82 10.04 1.85
C VAL A 603 7.16 8.89 2.80
N VAL A 604 7.71 7.83 2.23
CA VAL A 604 8.13 6.62 2.94
C VAL A 604 9.51 6.22 2.46
N ILE A 605 10.40 5.86 3.36
CA ILE A 605 11.63 5.14 3.02
C ILE A 605 11.43 3.68 3.37
N LEU A 606 11.61 2.80 2.40
CA LEU A 606 11.57 1.35 2.57
C LEU A 606 12.98 0.81 2.39
N ASP A 607 13.44 0.08 3.40
CA ASP A 607 14.70 -0.64 3.38
C ASP A 607 14.40 -2.13 3.41
N ALA A 608 14.50 -2.78 2.25
CA ALA A 608 14.18 -4.18 2.09
C ALA A 608 15.20 -5.08 2.80
N ALA A 609 16.46 -4.67 2.90
CA ALA A 609 17.52 -5.45 3.55
C ALA A 609 17.36 -5.47 5.08
N LEU A 610 16.88 -4.36 5.66
CA LEU A 610 16.59 -4.26 7.10
C LEU A 610 15.14 -4.63 7.46
N GLU A 611 14.31 -5.01 6.48
CA GLU A 611 12.87 -5.23 6.64
C GLU A 611 12.19 -4.09 7.42
N SER A 612 12.58 -2.85 7.10
CA SER A 612 12.18 -1.67 7.87
C SER A 612 11.57 -0.60 6.98
N GLN A 613 10.55 0.06 7.52
CA GLN A 613 9.89 1.18 6.87
C GLN A 613 9.97 2.42 7.76
N TYR A 614 10.12 3.58 7.15
CA TYR A 614 10.17 4.87 7.82
C TYR A 614 9.16 5.79 7.16
N VAL A 615 8.17 6.26 7.92
CA VAL A 615 7.11 7.13 7.40
C VAL A 615 7.32 8.57 7.85
N MET A 616 7.28 9.51 6.90
CA MET A 616 7.30 10.93 7.23
C MET A 616 5.93 11.36 7.75
N HIS A 617 5.83 11.64 9.05
CA HIS A 617 4.57 12.07 9.68
C HIS A 617 4.26 13.56 9.52
N GLN A 618 5.29 14.39 9.33
CA GLN A 618 5.18 15.84 9.19
C GLN A 618 4.55 16.25 7.85
N TYR A 619 4.10 17.50 7.73
CA TYR A 619 3.60 18.02 6.47
C TYR A 619 4.70 18.04 5.40
N PHE A 620 4.33 17.73 4.17
CA PHE A 620 5.24 17.77 3.04
C PHE A 620 5.71 19.21 2.78
N ASN A 621 7.02 19.41 2.86
CA ASN A 621 7.73 20.66 2.58
C ASN A 621 9.17 20.29 2.18
N GLU A 622 9.89 21.16 1.47
CA GLU A 622 11.31 21.02 1.16
C GLU A 622 12.13 20.74 2.43
N TYR A 623 11.98 21.57 3.47
CA TYR A 623 12.72 21.40 4.72
C TYR A 623 12.45 20.06 5.41
N THR A 624 11.19 19.64 5.48
CA THR A 624 10.82 18.40 6.19
C THR A 624 11.32 17.17 5.45
N LEU A 625 11.29 17.20 4.11
CA LEU A 625 11.84 16.14 3.25
C LEU A 625 13.36 16.04 3.37
N VAL A 626 14.08 17.17 3.30
CA VAL A 626 15.54 17.22 3.46
C VAL A 626 15.95 16.70 4.83
N ASN A 627 15.28 17.15 5.90
CA ASN A 627 15.54 16.70 7.26
C ASN A 627 15.26 15.20 7.43
N PHE A 628 14.18 14.71 6.82
CA PHE A 628 13.83 13.29 6.85
C PHE A 628 14.89 12.42 6.18
N ILE A 629 15.38 12.81 5.00
CA ILE A 629 16.46 12.10 4.30
C ILE A 629 17.75 12.14 5.14
N ASN A 630 18.13 13.30 5.69
CA ASN A 630 19.35 13.42 6.50
C ASN A 630 19.28 12.59 7.79
N ASN A 631 18.14 12.54 8.46
CA ASN A 631 17.97 11.71 9.66
C ASN A 631 18.04 10.22 9.30
N TYR A 632 17.53 9.82 8.13
CA TYR A 632 17.67 8.44 7.63
C TYR A 632 19.12 8.07 7.33
N THR A 633 19.86 8.94 6.61
CA THR A 633 21.25 8.66 6.24
C THR A 633 22.15 8.53 7.47
N GLN A 634 21.87 9.31 8.52
CA GLN A 634 22.55 9.22 9.83
C GLN A 634 22.08 8.06 10.72
N GLY A 635 20.98 7.39 10.39
CA GLY A 635 20.40 6.34 11.22
C GLY A 635 19.68 6.83 12.49
N LEU A 636 19.25 8.10 12.51
CA LEU A 636 18.50 8.70 13.62
C LEU A 636 17.00 8.38 13.59
N LEU A 637 16.49 7.85 12.46
CA LEU A 637 15.08 7.48 12.36
C LEU A 637 14.82 6.12 13.01
N GLU A 638 13.72 6.05 13.76
CA GLU A 638 13.18 4.80 14.27
C GLU A 638 12.26 4.15 13.23
N ARG A 639 12.31 2.82 13.13
CA ARG A 639 11.41 2.07 12.24
C ARG A 639 9.95 2.32 12.64
N THR A 640 9.10 2.53 11.64
CA THR A 640 7.67 2.69 11.82
C THR A 640 6.97 1.35 11.74
N LEU A 641 6.18 1.02 12.76
CA LEU A 641 5.35 -0.18 12.82
C LEU A 641 3.89 0.22 12.59
N ARG A 642 3.20 -0.49 11.71
CA ARG A 642 1.75 -0.33 11.51
C ARG A 642 1.05 -0.68 12.80
N SER A 643 0.12 0.17 13.19
CA SER A 643 -0.70 -0.01 14.39
C SER A 643 -2.06 0.58 14.11
N THR A 644 -3.10 -0.19 14.36
CA THR A 644 -4.47 0.32 14.27
C THR A 644 -4.65 1.44 15.30
N THR A 645 -5.04 2.63 14.84
CA THR A 645 -5.45 3.71 15.75
C THR A 645 -6.84 3.35 16.26
N GLN A 646 -7.09 3.40 17.58
CA GLN A 646 -8.40 3.14 18.19
C GLN A 646 -9.46 4.12 17.64
N GLN A 647 -10.04 3.85 16.47
CA GLN A 647 -11.13 4.64 15.88
C GLN A 647 -12.45 3.86 15.84
N SER A 648 -12.50 2.65 16.40
CA SER A 648 -13.71 1.85 16.59
C SER A 648 -14.17 1.74 18.05
N ALA A 649 -13.68 2.61 18.94
CA ALA A 649 -14.27 2.82 20.27
C ALA A 649 -14.26 4.30 20.65
N LYS A 650 -15.37 5.00 20.40
CA LYS A 650 -15.76 6.13 21.25
C LYS A 650 -16.06 5.57 22.64
N ILE A 651 -15.04 5.36 23.45
CA ILE A 651 -15.16 5.27 24.90
C ILE A 651 -14.04 6.13 25.45
N GLN A 652 -14.46 7.22 26.10
CA GLN A 652 -13.57 8.14 26.80
C GLN A 652 -12.76 7.38 27.86
N PRO A 653 -11.46 7.66 28.04
CA PRO A 653 -10.69 7.07 29.12
C PRO A 653 -11.13 7.71 30.44
N ILE A 654 -11.84 6.94 31.27
CA ILE A 654 -12.12 7.32 32.65
C ILE A 654 -10.86 7.04 33.48
N HIS A 655 -10.20 8.14 33.85
CA HIS A 655 -9.33 8.34 35.02
C HIS A 655 -7.98 7.62 35.12
N GLN A 656 -6.94 8.31 34.63
CA GLN A 656 -5.74 8.55 35.44
C GLN A 656 -6.12 9.57 36.54
N ILE A 657 -6.03 9.16 37.81
CA ILE A 657 -6.07 10.10 38.94
C ILE A 657 -4.65 10.27 39.45
N ASN A 658 -4.09 11.45 39.17
CA ASN A 658 -3.01 12.01 39.98
C ASN A 658 -3.59 12.43 41.35
N PRO A 659 -2.90 12.15 42.46
CA PRO A 659 -3.37 12.46 43.80
C PRO A 659 -2.98 13.90 44.13
N GLN A 660 -3.93 14.83 44.04
CA GLN A 660 -3.98 16.10 44.80
C GLN A 660 -5.09 16.96 44.21
N HIS A 661 -6.28 16.89 44.81
CA HIS A 661 -7.06 18.06 45.25
C HIS A 661 -8.49 17.65 45.61
N ASN A 662 -8.94 18.24 46.72
CA ASN A 662 -10.33 18.50 47.09
C ASN A 662 -11.09 17.39 47.84
N LYS A 663 -10.82 17.35 49.14
CA LYS A 663 -11.86 17.32 50.18
C LYS A 663 -12.90 18.42 49.88
N MET A 664 -14.09 18.03 49.41
CA MET A 664 -15.38 18.62 49.78
C MET A 664 -16.45 18.07 48.82
N GLN A 665 -17.17 17.06 49.28
CA GLN A 665 -18.58 16.75 48.98
C GLN A 665 -18.86 15.30 49.41
N LYS A 666 -18.85 15.09 50.73
CA LYS A 666 -19.57 13.99 51.38
C LYS A 666 -20.83 14.63 51.97
N LEU A 667 -21.95 14.59 51.25
CA LEU A 667 -23.30 14.44 51.80
C LEU A 667 -24.28 14.31 50.63
N HIS A 668 -25.25 13.39 50.79
CA HIS A 668 -26.35 13.06 49.87
C HIS A 668 -26.03 12.12 48.69
N ASN A 669 -26.11 10.82 48.95
CA ASN A 669 -27.25 10.01 48.50
C ASN A 669 -27.07 8.55 48.91
N GLU A 670 -27.47 8.25 50.15
CA GLU A 670 -28.01 6.93 50.48
C GLU A 670 -29.49 6.92 50.07
N LYS A 671 -29.81 6.10 49.06
CA LYS A 671 -31.06 5.34 48.86
C LYS A 671 -31.23 5.04 47.38
N ASN A 672 -30.87 3.82 47.00
CA ASN A 672 -31.65 2.92 46.13
C ASN A 672 -30.80 1.68 45.82
N HIS A 673 -30.79 0.77 46.79
CA HIS A 673 -30.57 -0.64 46.51
C HIS A 673 -31.91 -1.20 46.01
N ASN A 674 -31.92 -1.71 44.77
CA ASN A 674 -32.53 -2.98 44.34
C ASN A 674 -32.92 -2.92 42.85
N ASN A 675 -32.51 -3.97 42.13
CA ASN A 675 -32.70 -4.28 40.71
C ASN A 675 -31.57 -3.83 39.76
N ALA A 676 -30.45 -4.54 39.85
CA ALA A 676 -29.51 -4.69 38.75
C ALA A 676 -29.58 -6.15 38.27
N ASP A 677 -30.45 -6.42 37.30
CA ASP A 677 -30.32 -7.58 36.44
C ASP A 677 -29.00 -7.43 35.66
N LEU A 678 -28.05 -8.29 36.00
CA LEU A 678 -26.66 -8.23 35.58
C LEU A 678 -26.49 -8.83 34.17
N ASN A 679 -26.81 -8.07 33.12
CA ASN A 679 -26.35 -8.41 31.77
C ASN A 679 -24.86 -8.07 31.64
N SER A 680 -23.98 -8.92 32.17
CA SER A 680 -22.53 -8.78 32.02
C SER A 680 -22.13 -9.09 30.57
N LYS A 681 -22.08 -8.05 29.73
CA LYS A 681 -21.62 -8.15 28.35
C LYS A 681 -20.11 -8.43 28.35
N ILE A 682 -19.72 -9.65 28.01
CA ILE A 682 -18.30 -10.02 27.90
C ILE A 682 -17.71 -9.36 26.67
N HIS A 683 -16.62 -8.63 26.89
CA HIS A 683 -15.89 -7.94 25.83
C HIS A 683 -14.47 -8.48 25.76
N ILE A 684 -14.08 -8.96 24.58
CA ILE A 684 -12.71 -9.41 24.32
C ILE A 684 -11.89 -8.19 23.90
N PRO A 685 -10.91 -7.76 24.72
CA PRO A 685 -10.05 -6.63 24.39
C PRO A 685 -9.26 -6.88 23.10
N GLU A 686 -9.21 -5.84 22.28
CA GLU A 686 -8.45 -5.81 21.03
C GLU A 686 -7.08 -5.15 21.24
N LEU A 687 -6.02 -5.89 20.89
CA LEU A 687 -4.65 -5.43 21.02
C LEU A 687 -4.19 -4.70 19.77
N THR A 688 -3.24 -3.81 19.99
CA THR A 688 -2.51 -3.06 18.97
C THR A 688 -1.02 -3.36 19.12
N THR A 689 -0.23 -3.05 18.10
CA THR A 689 1.23 -3.19 18.12
C THR A 689 1.89 -2.65 19.40
N LYS A 690 1.42 -1.50 19.88
CA LYS A 690 1.96 -0.86 21.10
C LYS A 690 1.55 -1.54 22.40
N THR A 691 0.38 -2.17 22.44
CA THR A 691 -0.17 -2.79 23.66
C THR A 691 0.10 -4.30 23.72
N PHE A 692 0.47 -4.90 22.60
CA PHE A 692 0.65 -6.34 22.43
C PHE A 692 1.65 -6.94 23.41
N LEU A 693 2.91 -6.48 23.37
CA LEU A 693 3.98 -7.02 24.22
C LEU A 693 3.70 -6.83 25.71
N ASN A 694 3.21 -5.65 26.09
CA ASN A 694 2.86 -5.34 27.49
C ASN A 694 1.75 -6.27 28.04
N THR A 695 0.81 -6.67 27.19
CA THR A 695 -0.30 -7.53 27.60
C THR A 695 0.10 -9.00 27.64
N ILE A 696 0.83 -9.47 26.62
CA ILE A 696 1.17 -10.89 26.48
C ILE A 696 2.24 -11.32 27.46
N LEU A 697 3.23 -10.45 27.71
CA LEU A 697 4.34 -10.71 28.63
C LEU A 697 4.00 -10.38 30.08
N ASP A 698 2.73 -10.09 30.42
CA ASP A 698 2.29 -9.94 31.81
C ASP A 698 2.56 -11.25 32.57
N PRO A 699 3.46 -11.26 33.58
CA PRO A 699 3.80 -12.48 34.30
C PRO A 699 2.67 -12.99 35.20
N SER A 700 1.65 -12.17 35.45
CA SER A 700 0.55 -12.46 36.37
C SER A 700 -0.68 -13.09 35.70
N LYS A 701 -0.72 -13.16 34.37
CA LYS A 701 -1.87 -13.62 33.59
C LYS A 701 -1.53 -14.68 32.56
N ASP A 702 -2.43 -15.64 32.40
CA ASP A 702 -2.50 -16.56 31.27
C ASP A 702 -3.20 -15.81 30.14
N VAL A 703 -2.60 -15.77 28.95
CA VAL A 703 -3.13 -14.95 27.85
C VAL A 703 -3.43 -15.86 26.67
N VAL A 704 -4.69 -15.89 26.25
CA VAL A 704 -5.11 -16.53 25.00
C VAL A 704 -5.27 -15.45 23.95
N VAL A 705 -4.54 -15.56 22.85
CA VAL A 705 -4.51 -14.57 21.77
C VAL A 705 -5.12 -15.16 20.51
N MET A 706 -6.17 -14.55 19.99
CA MET A 706 -6.68 -14.84 18.65
C MET A 706 -6.14 -13.82 17.65
N TYR A 707 -5.34 -14.30 16.71
CA TYR A 707 -4.92 -13.56 15.52
C TYR A 707 -6.00 -13.70 14.47
N TYR A 708 -6.50 -12.57 13.99
CA TYR A 708 -7.55 -12.53 12.97
C TYR A 708 -7.24 -11.50 11.89
N SER A 709 -7.99 -11.57 10.80
CA SER A 709 -7.99 -10.58 9.72
C SER A 709 -9.43 -10.14 9.46
N PRO A 710 -9.68 -8.85 9.18
CA PRO A 710 -11.02 -8.35 8.84
C PRO A 710 -11.53 -8.91 7.49
N TYR A 711 -10.63 -9.41 6.63
CA TYR A 711 -10.95 -9.98 5.32
C TYR A 711 -11.19 -11.49 5.37
N CYS A 712 -10.97 -12.11 6.52
CA CYS A 712 -11.05 -13.56 6.70
C CYS A 712 -12.48 -13.99 7.10
N GLY A 713 -13.22 -14.60 6.18
CA GLY A 713 -14.57 -15.11 6.44
C GLY A 713 -14.63 -16.19 7.55
N PHE A 714 -13.60 -17.06 7.64
CA PHE A 714 -13.49 -18.06 8.70
C PHE A 714 -13.32 -17.44 10.10
N CYS A 715 -12.65 -16.28 10.16
CA CYS A 715 -12.38 -15.59 11.40
C CYS A 715 -13.67 -15.08 12.05
N SER A 716 -14.64 -14.65 11.25
CA SER A 716 -15.97 -14.26 11.75
C SER A 716 -16.71 -15.44 12.39
N ALA A 717 -16.67 -16.63 11.78
CA ALA A 717 -17.30 -17.83 12.33
C ALA A 717 -16.62 -18.28 13.63
N ILE A 718 -15.29 -18.30 13.65
CA ILE A 718 -14.48 -18.73 14.81
C ILE A 718 -14.56 -17.72 15.95
N SER A 719 -14.81 -16.44 15.67
CA SER A 719 -15.00 -15.42 16.71
C SER A 719 -16.13 -15.78 17.68
N TYR A 720 -17.20 -16.42 17.21
CA TYR A 720 -18.29 -16.89 18.08
C TYR A 720 -17.85 -18.02 19.00
N VAL A 721 -17.11 -19.01 18.46
CA VAL A 721 -16.53 -20.12 19.24
C VAL A 721 -15.57 -19.58 20.31
N TYR A 722 -14.69 -18.65 19.91
CA TYR A 722 -13.73 -18.02 20.79
C TYR A 722 -14.40 -17.22 21.91
N LEU A 723 -15.44 -16.42 21.59
CA LEU A 723 -16.23 -15.69 22.58
C LEU A 723 -16.98 -16.62 23.54
N THR A 724 -17.48 -17.75 23.05
CA THR A 724 -18.18 -18.75 23.88
C THR A 724 -17.23 -19.38 24.90
N VAL A 725 -16.02 -19.76 24.48
CA VAL A 725 -14.99 -20.29 25.40
C VAL A 725 -14.56 -19.22 26.40
N ALA A 726 -14.37 -17.97 25.95
CA ALA A 726 -14.07 -16.85 26.83
C ALA A 726 -15.21 -16.60 27.85
N TYR A 727 -16.46 -16.83 27.47
CA TYR A 727 -17.61 -16.74 28.36
C TYR A 727 -17.60 -17.80 29.46
N TYR A 728 -17.31 -19.07 29.12
CA TYR A 728 -17.23 -20.13 30.13
C TYR A 728 -16.11 -19.91 31.15
N LEU A 729 -15.04 -19.24 30.75
CA LEU A 729 -13.86 -18.99 31.58
C LEU A 729 -13.79 -17.55 32.11
N SER A 730 -14.85 -16.74 31.95
CA SER A 730 -14.86 -15.32 32.27
C SER A 730 -14.69 -15.00 33.76
N ASN A 731 -14.95 -15.99 34.62
CA ASN A 731 -14.87 -15.86 36.07
C ASN A 731 -13.45 -16.05 36.62
N MET A 732 -12.45 -16.26 35.76
CA MET A 732 -11.05 -16.45 36.14
C MET A 732 -10.24 -15.16 35.97
N ASP A 733 -9.94 -14.46 37.07
CA ASP A 733 -9.25 -13.15 37.05
C ASP A 733 -7.81 -13.19 36.48
N HIS A 734 -7.21 -14.38 36.42
CA HIS A 734 -5.84 -14.60 35.96
C HIS A 734 -5.76 -15.09 34.51
N LEU A 735 -6.88 -15.39 33.86
CA LEU A 735 -6.93 -15.80 32.45
C LEU A 735 -7.59 -14.70 31.62
N ILE A 736 -6.94 -14.26 30.57
CA ILE A 736 -7.45 -13.21 29.68
C ILE A 736 -7.48 -13.69 28.23
N PHE A 737 -8.63 -13.49 27.60
CA PHE A 737 -8.80 -13.67 26.16
C PHE A 737 -8.64 -12.32 25.49
N VAL A 738 -7.74 -12.24 24.52
CA VAL A 738 -7.48 -11.06 23.70
C VAL A 738 -7.59 -11.44 22.23
N LYS A 739 -7.79 -10.44 21.37
CA LYS A 739 -7.69 -10.60 19.91
C LYS A 739 -6.79 -9.53 19.31
N ILE A 740 -6.16 -9.81 18.18
CA ILE A 740 -5.37 -8.84 17.43
C ILE A 740 -5.61 -9.03 15.93
N ASP A 741 -5.79 -7.92 15.24
CA ASP A 741 -5.80 -7.87 13.79
C ASP A 741 -4.35 -7.97 13.28
N GLY A 742 -4.00 -9.11 12.69
CA GLY A 742 -2.65 -9.39 12.21
C GLY A 742 -2.31 -8.74 10.87
N ASP A 743 -3.29 -8.26 10.10
CA ASP A 743 -3.03 -7.56 8.83
C ASP A 743 -2.70 -6.09 9.06
N ASN A 744 -3.34 -5.47 10.06
CA ASN A 744 -3.25 -4.04 10.36
C ASN A 744 -2.33 -3.68 11.54
N ASN A 745 -1.65 -4.66 12.14
CA ASN A 745 -0.69 -4.44 13.23
C ASN A 745 0.59 -5.23 12.98
N ASP A 746 1.72 -4.53 12.89
CA ASP A 746 3.03 -5.17 12.74
C ASP A 746 3.52 -5.67 14.09
N LEU A 747 3.80 -6.96 14.18
CA LEU A 747 4.35 -7.60 15.36
C LEU A 747 5.79 -8.04 15.11
N PRO A 748 6.62 -8.21 16.16
CA PRO A 748 7.89 -8.89 16.02
C PRO A 748 7.66 -10.27 15.37
N TRP A 749 8.61 -10.70 14.53
CA TRP A 749 8.45 -11.88 13.69
C TRP A 749 8.13 -13.15 14.51
N GLU A 750 8.66 -13.24 15.74
CA GLU A 750 8.43 -14.34 16.69
C GLU A 750 6.95 -14.50 17.09
N TYR A 751 6.20 -13.41 17.03
CA TYR A 751 4.78 -13.37 17.40
C TYR A 751 3.86 -13.18 16.20
N SER A 752 4.42 -13.09 14.98
CA SER A 752 3.65 -12.94 13.76
C SER A 752 3.08 -14.30 13.31
N MET A 753 1.89 -14.27 12.70
CA MET A 753 1.20 -15.47 12.21
C MET A 753 0.93 -15.32 10.71
N ASN A 754 1.28 -16.34 9.94
CA ASN A 754 1.06 -16.37 8.49
C ASN A 754 -0.32 -16.89 8.07
N ARG A 755 -1.13 -17.36 9.04
CA ARG A 755 -2.45 -17.95 8.81
C ARG A 755 -3.48 -17.33 9.74
N PHE A 756 -4.65 -17.00 9.19
CA PHE A 756 -5.79 -16.51 9.98
C PHE A 756 -6.99 -17.45 9.85
N PRO A 757 -7.72 -17.74 10.96
CA PRO A 757 -7.36 -17.37 12.33
C PRO A 757 -6.28 -18.29 12.90
N SER A 758 -5.46 -17.76 13.82
CA SER A 758 -4.53 -18.54 14.63
C SER A 758 -4.78 -18.23 16.11
N ILE A 759 -4.67 -19.23 16.97
CA ILE A 759 -4.90 -19.07 18.41
C ILE A 759 -3.65 -19.52 19.16
N LEU A 760 -3.10 -18.66 20.00
CA LEU A 760 -1.94 -18.94 20.84
C LEU A 760 -2.30 -18.84 22.31
N PHE A 761 -1.64 -19.66 23.13
CA PHE A 761 -1.73 -19.63 24.57
C PHE A 761 -0.37 -19.29 25.19
N PHE A 762 -0.35 -18.27 26.05
CA PHE A 762 0.83 -17.81 26.76
C PHE A 762 0.67 -18.05 28.27
N PRO A 763 1.25 -19.12 28.83
CA PRO A 763 1.07 -19.46 30.23
C PRO A 763 1.71 -18.43 31.17
N THR A 764 1.16 -18.30 32.36
CA THR A 764 1.77 -17.54 33.45
C THR A 764 3.15 -18.10 33.76
N LYS A 765 4.10 -17.21 34.06
CA LYS A 765 5.48 -17.55 34.48
C LYS A 765 6.35 -18.31 33.46
N ARG A 766 5.80 -18.86 32.37
CA ARG A 766 6.50 -19.64 31.33
C ARG A 766 6.17 -19.14 29.91
N LYS A 767 6.30 -17.83 29.68
CA LYS A 767 5.88 -17.20 28.40
C LYS A 767 6.63 -17.74 27.17
N GLU A 768 7.82 -18.28 27.37
CA GLU A 768 8.62 -18.97 26.36
C GLU A 768 8.01 -20.30 25.89
N ASP A 769 7.23 -20.98 26.75
CA ASP A 769 6.52 -22.22 26.44
C ASP A 769 5.16 -21.94 25.78
N SER A 770 5.05 -20.86 24.99
CA SER A 770 3.78 -20.53 24.34
C SER A 770 3.40 -21.62 23.33
N THR A 771 2.14 -22.01 23.33
CA THR A 771 1.64 -23.07 22.45
C THR A 771 0.68 -22.54 21.42
N VAL A 772 0.76 -23.08 20.21
CA VAL A 772 -0.14 -22.76 19.09
C VAL A 772 -1.23 -23.82 19.02
N PHE A 773 -2.47 -23.40 18.80
CA PHE A 773 -3.57 -24.33 18.55
C PHE A 773 -3.30 -25.14 17.27
N PRO A 774 -3.32 -26.49 17.31
CA PRO A 774 -2.95 -27.32 16.16
C PRO A 774 -3.83 -27.06 14.93
N PHE A 775 -3.21 -26.74 13.79
CA PHE A 775 -3.93 -26.45 12.54
C PHE A 775 -4.67 -27.65 11.93
N SER A 776 -4.35 -28.87 12.34
CA SER A 776 -5.01 -30.11 11.90
C SER A 776 -6.37 -30.34 12.57
N VAL A 777 -6.62 -29.70 13.72
CA VAL A 777 -7.81 -29.91 14.53
C VAL A 777 -8.84 -28.82 14.19
N PRO A 778 -10.12 -29.16 14.00
CA PRO A 778 -11.13 -28.14 13.75
C PRO A 778 -11.36 -27.28 15.01
N ILE A 779 -11.44 -25.96 14.82
CA ILE A 779 -11.69 -25.00 15.92
C ILE A 779 -13.18 -25.05 16.28
N THR A 780 -13.50 -25.91 17.24
CA THR A 780 -14.83 -26.06 17.85
C THR A 780 -14.76 -25.68 19.33
N VAL A 781 -15.91 -25.42 19.95
CA VAL A 781 -15.96 -25.08 21.39
C VAL A 781 -15.27 -26.16 22.24
N PRO A 782 -15.52 -27.47 22.06
CA PRO A 782 -14.83 -28.51 22.84
C PRO A 782 -13.32 -28.56 22.60
N ASN A 783 -12.88 -28.47 21.34
CA ASN A 783 -11.46 -28.58 21.01
C ASN A 783 -10.67 -27.38 21.52
N LEU A 784 -11.21 -26.16 21.36
CA LEU A 784 -10.59 -24.94 21.87
C LEU A 784 -10.57 -24.92 23.40
N LEU A 785 -11.65 -25.35 24.05
CA LEU A 785 -11.72 -25.46 25.51
C LEU A 785 -10.67 -26.45 26.04
N ASN A 786 -10.58 -27.64 25.43
CA ASN A 786 -9.57 -28.64 25.78
C ASN A 786 -8.15 -28.13 25.57
N PHE A 787 -7.90 -27.37 24.50
CA PHE A 787 -6.62 -26.73 24.27
C PHE A 787 -6.28 -25.74 25.38
N VAL A 788 -7.21 -24.87 25.79
CA VAL A 788 -6.96 -23.94 26.91
C VAL A 788 -6.71 -24.70 28.21
N LEU A 789 -7.54 -25.69 28.54
CA LEU A 789 -7.39 -26.51 29.74
C LEU A 789 -6.07 -27.27 29.81
N ALA A 790 -5.61 -27.83 28.68
CA ALA A 790 -4.35 -28.57 28.61
C ALA A 790 -3.12 -27.70 28.90
N ASN A 791 -3.21 -26.39 28.67
CA ASN A 791 -2.10 -25.45 28.87
C ASN A 791 -2.19 -24.68 30.20
N LEU A 792 -3.29 -24.81 30.96
CA LEU A 792 -3.42 -24.22 32.28
C LEU A 792 -2.60 -24.99 33.33
N ASP A 793 -2.07 -24.27 34.31
CA ASP A 793 -1.47 -24.87 35.51
C ASP A 793 -2.54 -25.67 36.29
N GLY A 794 -2.13 -26.72 37.02
CA GLY A 794 -3.06 -27.65 37.67
C GLY A 794 -4.12 -27.00 38.58
N ASP A 795 -3.73 -25.96 39.32
CA ASP A 795 -4.66 -25.21 40.19
C ASP A 795 -5.75 -24.49 39.36
N SER A 796 -5.32 -23.81 38.29
CA SER A 796 -6.18 -23.08 37.36
C SER A 796 -7.05 -24.00 36.51
N HIS A 797 -6.54 -25.20 36.18
CA HIS A 797 -7.29 -26.24 35.49
C HIS A 797 -8.48 -26.70 36.33
N ILE A 798 -8.30 -26.94 37.65
CA ILE A 798 -9.40 -27.29 38.55
C ILE A 798 -10.46 -26.17 38.59
N GLU A 799 -10.04 -24.91 38.73
CA GLU A 799 -10.98 -23.78 38.74
C GLU A 799 -11.77 -23.69 37.42
N ALA A 800 -11.09 -23.84 36.29
CA ALA A 800 -11.70 -23.84 34.96
C ALA A 800 -12.74 -24.95 34.82
N LEU A 801 -12.42 -26.19 35.21
CA LEU A 801 -13.36 -27.31 35.18
C LEU A 801 -14.59 -27.05 36.05
N ILE A 802 -14.43 -26.47 37.24
CA ILE A 802 -15.56 -26.13 38.10
C ILE A 802 -16.48 -25.08 37.45
N ASN A 803 -15.91 -24.08 36.77
CA ASN A 803 -16.69 -23.09 36.02
C ASN A 803 -17.45 -23.73 34.84
N ILE A 804 -16.81 -24.66 34.12
CA ILE A 804 -17.42 -25.41 33.00
C ILE A 804 -18.54 -26.34 33.50
N CYS A 805 -18.30 -27.10 34.57
CA CYS A 805 -19.31 -28.01 35.14
C CYS A 805 -20.56 -27.23 35.60
N GLN A 806 -20.39 -26.00 36.12
CA GLN A 806 -21.50 -25.13 36.49
C GLN A 806 -22.28 -24.58 35.29
N ALA A 807 -21.63 -24.39 34.16
CA ALA A 807 -22.28 -23.92 32.94
C ALA A 807 -23.11 -25.02 32.24
N GLY A 808 -22.97 -26.28 32.65
CA GLY A 808 -23.72 -27.41 32.10
C GLY A 808 -23.27 -27.82 30.69
N THR A 809 -22.02 -27.55 30.33
CA THR A 809 -21.51 -27.71 28.95
C THR A 809 -20.66 -28.96 28.82
N GLY A 810 -21.05 -29.89 27.94
CA GLY A 810 -20.27 -31.10 27.63
C GLY A 810 -20.78 -32.35 28.34
N GLU A 811 -19.99 -32.89 29.27
CA GLU A 811 -20.33 -34.09 30.04
C GLU A 811 -21.41 -33.81 31.09
N ALA A 812 -22.14 -34.85 31.52
CA ALA A 812 -23.12 -34.74 32.60
C ALA A 812 -22.46 -34.23 33.90
N PRO A 813 -23.16 -33.41 34.72
CA PRO A 813 -22.56 -32.72 35.86
C PRO A 813 -21.87 -33.66 36.87
N ASP A 814 -22.47 -34.82 37.10
CA ASP A 814 -21.96 -35.89 37.96
C ASP A 814 -20.60 -36.44 37.49
N LYS A 815 -20.47 -36.71 36.19
CA LYS A 815 -19.21 -37.14 35.57
C LYS A 815 -18.16 -36.04 35.61
N CYS A 816 -18.57 -34.79 35.35
CA CYS A 816 -17.70 -33.62 35.38
C CYS A 816 -17.09 -33.39 36.78
N ILE A 817 -17.91 -33.49 37.83
CA ILE A 817 -17.46 -33.40 39.23
C ILE A 817 -16.50 -34.55 39.57
N THR A 818 -16.85 -35.78 39.18
CA THR A 818 -16.02 -36.97 39.45
C THR A 818 -14.64 -36.83 38.81
N ARG A 819 -14.57 -36.40 37.54
CA ARG A 819 -13.32 -36.12 36.83
C ARG A 819 -12.50 -35.03 37.51
N THR A 820 -13.15 -33.95 37.93
CA THR A 820 -12.48 -32.86 38.67
C THR A 820 -11.90 -33.35 40.00
N ARG A 821 -12.60 -34.25 40.71
CA ARG A 821 -12.11 -34.86 41.95
C ARG A 821 -10.88 -35.74 41.73
N TRP A 822 -10.86 -36.52 40.64
CA TRP A 822 -9.68 -37.31 40.25
C TRP A 822 -8.49 -36.41 39.94
N LEU A 823 -8.69 -35.32 39.20
CA LEU A 823 -7.63 -34.33 38.93
C LEU A 823 -7.07 -33.73 40.24
N CYS A 824 -7.91 -33.45 41.24
CA CYS A 824 -7.42 -33.01 42.54
C CYS A 824 -6.53 -34.06 43.22
N LEU A 825 -6.84 -35.36 43.12
CA LEU A 825 -6.03 -36.42 43.71
C LEU A 825 -4.67 -36.54 43.01
N ASP A 826 -4.65 -36.45 41.69
CA ASP A 826 -3.43 -36.47 40.87
C ASP A 826 -2.50 -35.29 41.23
N ILE A 827 -3.07 -34.07 41.35
CA ILE A 827 -2.31 -32.89 41.79
C ILE A 827 -1.80 -33.05 43.23
N ILE A 828 -2.59 -33.64 44.14
CA ILE A 828 -2.12 -33.92 45.51
C ILE A 828 -0.95 -34.90 45.49
N GLU A 829 -1.02 -35.96 44.69
CA GLU A 829 0.06 -36.93 44.54
C GLU A 829 1.33 -36.25 44.02
N GLN A 830 1.22 -35.44 42.96
CA GLN A 830 2.34 -34.71 42.39
C GLN A 830 2.96 -33.72 43.39
N LEU A 831 2.14 -32.94 44.12
CA LEU A 831 2.62 -32.01 45.16
C LEU A 831 3.33 -32.75 46.31
N LEU A 832 2.86 -33.94 46.69
CA LEU A 832 3.52 -34.78 47.69
C LEU A 832 4.87 -35.32 47.18
N GLN A 833 4.94 -35.75 45.92
CA GLN A 833 6.19 -36.18 45.30
C GLN A 833 7.20 -35.02 45.24
N ASP A 834 6.76 -33.83 44.84
CA ASP A 834 7.60 -32.63 44.79
C ASP A 834 8.07 -32.20 46.17
N TYR A 835 7.19 -32.25 47.17
CA TYR A 835 7.57 -32.02 48.57
C TYR A 835 8.63 -33.01 49.04
N ARG A 836 8.47 -34.31 48.74
CA ARG A 836 9.46 -35.36 49.10
C ARG A 836 10.80 -35.15 48.37
N LYS A 837 10.78 -34.82 47.08
CA LYS A 837 11.99 -34.49 46.30
C LYS A 837 12.70 -33.28 46.91
N LEU A 838 11.98 -32.19 47.15
CA LEU A 838 12.55 -30.98 47.72
C LEU A 838 13.13 -31.22 49.12
N ARG A 839 12.46 -32.07 49.92
CA ARG A 839 12.94 -32.47 51.25
C ARG A 839 14.21 -33.30 51.21
N ARG A 840 14.39 -34.17 50.20
CA ARG A 840 15.63 -34.95 50.00
C ARG A 840 16.81 -34.06 49.59
N HIS A 841 16.55 -33.00 48.83
CA HIS A 841 17.58 -32.04 48.38
C HIS A 841 17.78 -30.84 49.33
N LEU A 842 17.17 -30.83 50.52
CA LEU A 842 17.34 -29.77 51.53
C LEU A 842 18.79 -29.57 51.97
N ASN A 843 19.64 -30.60 51.84
CA ASN A 843 21.06 -30.52 52.19
C ASN A 843 21.92 -29.83 51.11
N PHE A 844 21.42 -29.72 49.88
CA PHE A 844 22.14 -29.15 48.73
C PHE A 844 21.59 -27.78 48.27
N LEU A 845 20.39 -27.40 48.73
CA LEU A 845 19.74 -26.14 48.44
C LEU A 845 19.82 -25.19 49.65
N ASP A 846 19.85 -23.90 49.38
CA ASP A 846 19.83 -22.88 50.43
C ASP A 846 18.60 -23.05 51.33
N LYS A 847 18.82 -23.23 52.65
CA LYS A 847 17.81 -23.65 53.62
C LYS A 847 16.58 -22.73 53.62
N LYS A 848 16.79 -21.42 53.43
CA LYS A 848 15.70 -20.42 53.46
C LYS A 848 14.83 -20.49 52.20
N VAL A 849 15.43 -20.68 51.03
CA VAL A 849 14.73 -20.83 49.74
C VAL A 849 13.94 -22.14 49.70
N ALA A 850 14.56 -23.23 50.16
CA ALA A 850 13.90 -24.53 50.24
C ALA A 850 12.72 -24.53 51.23
N LEU A 851 12.85 -23.85 52.38
CA LEU A 851 11.78 -23.67 53.35
C LEU A 851 10.59 -22.90 52.75
N ASN A 852 10.86 -21.82 52.00
CA ASN A 852 9.80 -21.03 51.37
C ASN A 852 9.09 -21.79 50.23
N LYS A 853 9.83 -22.58 49.43
CA LYS A 853 9.22 -23.50 48.45
C LYS A 853 8.36 -24.58 49.14
N CYS A 854 8.83 -25.16 50.24
CA CYS A 854 8.03 -26.09 51.04
C CYS A 854 6.73 -25.47 51.56
N LYS A 855 6.79 -24.22 52.05
CA LYS A 855 5.59 -23.50 52.52
C LYS A 855 4.57 -23.30 51.40
N ILE A 856 5.03 -22.94 50.20
CA ILE A 856 4.15 -22.82 49.02
C ILE A 856 3.50 -24.16 48.70
N ILE A 857 4.28 -25.25 48.59
CA ILE A 857 3.75 -26.58 48.27
C ILE A 857 2.71 -27.04 49.31
N LEU A 858 3.00 -26.86 50.60
CA LEU A 858 2.07 -27.23 51.67
C LEU A 858 0.77 -26.41 51.62
N PHE A 859 0.87 -25.11 51.33
CA PHE A 859 -0.30 -24.25 51.17
C PHE A 859 -1.15 -24.66 49.96
N LYS A 860 -0.51 -25.01 48.83
CA LYS A 860 -1.19 -25.58 47.66
C LYS A 860 -1.94 -26.87 48.03
N LEU A 861 -1.25 -27.77 48.72
CA LEU A 861 -1.80 -29.07 49.11
C LEU A 861 -3.00 -28.91 50.06
N GLU A 862 -2.91 -28.01 51.04
CA GLU A 862 -4.04 -27.67 51.92
C GLU A 862 -5.24 -27.16 51.12
N HIS A 863 -5.00 -26.26 50.17
CA HIS A 863 -6.04 -25.67 49.32
C HIS A 863 -6.74 -26.73 48.46
N ILE A 864 -5.99 -27.53 47.69
CA ILE A 864 -6.54 -28.55 46.79
C ILE A 864 -7.25 -29.66 47.59
N LYS A 865 -6.72 -30.07 48.75
CA LYS A 865 -7.40 -31.02 49.65
C LYS A 865 -8.76 -30.50 50.08
N HIS A 866 -8.85 -29.22 50.46
CA HIS A 866 -10.12 -28.61 50.84
C HIS A 866 -11.12 -28.60 49.69
N ILE A 867 -10.68 -28.30 48.47
CA ILE A 867 -11.54 -28.31 47.28
C ILE A 867 -12.05 -29.73 46.99
N HIS A 868 -11.17 -30.74 47.03
CA HIS A 868 -11.54 -32.14 46.81
C HIS A 868 -12.63 -32.60 47.80
N LEU A 869 -12.51 -32.24 49.08
CA LEU A 869 -13.50 -32.58 50.11
C LEU A 869 -14.84 -31.89 49.85
N ILE A 870 -14.84 -30.62 49.45
CA ILE A 870 -16.08 -29.90 49.13
C ILE A 870 -16.76 -30.54 47.92
N LEU A 871 -15.99 -30.83 46.85
CA LEU A 871 -16.50 -31.51 45.65
C LEU A 871 -17.10 -32.89 45.98
N GLY A 872 -16.57 -33.60 46.98
CA GLY A 872 -17.12 -34.88 47.42
C GLY A 872 -18.50 -34.80 48.09
N SER A 873 -18.92 -33.60 48.50
CA SER A 873 -20.23 -33.35 49.09
C SER A 873 -21.27 -32.79 48.10
N ILE A 874 -20.89 -32.63 46.83
CA ILE A 874 -21.76 -32.11 45.75
C ILE A 874 -22.28 -33.29 44.94
N VAL A 875 -23.59 -33.38 44.80
CA VAL A 875 -24.25 -34.43 44.00
C VAL A 875 -24.65 -33.87 42.65
N ASP A 876 -25.18 -32.65 42.62
CA ASP A 876 -25.61 -31.99 41.40
C ASP A 876 -25.47 -30.47 41.55
N LEU A 877 -24.70 -29.85 40.66
CA LEU A 877 -24.41 -28.42 40.65
C LEU A 877 -25.66 -27.56 40.35
N ASP A 878 -26.75 -28.14 39.85
CA ASP A 878 -28.01 -27.44 39.61
C ASP A 878 -28.90 -27.30 40.85
N ARG A 879 -28.66 -28.07 41.91
CA ARG A 879 -29.39 -27.91 43.17
C ARG A 879 -29.03 -26.59 43.85
N LYS A 880 -30.03 -25.85 44.32
CA LYS A 880 -29.88 -24.55 45.02
C LYS A 880 -28.88 -24.60 46.18
N GLU A 881 -28.78 -25.72 46.89
CA GLU A 881 -27.85 -25.91 48.01
C GLU A 881 -26.40 -26.11 47.55
N ASP A 882 -26.20 -26.84 46.45
CA ASP A 882 -24.88 -27.14 45.90
C ASP A 882 -24.29 -25.96 45.11
N ARG A 883 -25.14 -25.07 44.53
CA ARG A 883 -24.69 -23.78 43.96
C ARG A 883 -23.95 -22.90 44.97
N LYS A 884 -24.37 -22.92 46.26
CA LYS A 884 -23.68 -22.17 47.33
C LYS A 884 -22.29 -22.74 47.62
N LYS A 885 -22.13 -24.08 47.57
CA LYS A 885 -20.83 -24.75 47.73
C LYS A 885 -19.89 -24.43 46.57
N ALA A 886 -20.45 -24.39 45.35
CA ALA A 886 -19.71 -24.02 44.15
C ALA A 886 -19.21 -22.56 44.21
N GLN A 887 -20.03 -21.62 44.68
CA GLN A 887 -19.62 -20.24 44.96
C GLN A 887 -18.59 -20.14 46.09
N LEU A 888 -18.69 -20.99 47.12
CA LEU A 888 -17.68 -21.08 48.19
C LEU A 888 -16.32 -21.52 47.66
N ILE A 889 -16.28 -22.48 46.72
CA ILE A 889 -15.04 -22.90 46.06
C ILE A 889 -14.41 -21.72 45.31
N LYS A 890 -15.20 -20.97 44.53
CA LYS A 890 -14.70 -19.76 43.84
C LYS A 890 -14.07 -18.74 44.79
N LYS A 891 -14.76 -18.45 45.90
CA LYS A 891 -14.24 -17.52 46.92
C LYS A 891 -12.93 -18.02 47.53
N LYS A 892 -12.77 -19.34 47.68
CA LYS A 892 -11.53 -19.97 48.15
C LYS A 892 -10.40 -19.82 47.13
N PHE A 893 -10.65 -20.04 45.83
CA PHE A 893 -9.65 -19.82 44.78
C PHE A 893 -9.19 -18.35 44.75
N HIS A 894 -10.10 -17.39 44.80
CA HIS A 894 -9.75 -15.97 44.83
C HIS A 894 -8.83 -15.63 46.02
N LYS A 895 -9.17 -16.12 47.23
CA LYS A 895 -8.30 -15.95 48.42
C LYS A 895 -6.96 -16.66 48.27
N TYR A 896 -6.94 -17.85 47.66
CA TYR A 896 -5.73 -18.63 47.42
C TYR A 896 -4.75 -17.89 46.52
N TYR A 897 -5.20 -17.36 45.37
CA TYR A 897 -4.34 -16.61 44.46
C TYR A 897 -3.80 -15.32 45.10
N GLN A 898 -4.59 -14.62 45.92
CA GLN A 898 -4.12 -13.46 46.67
C GLN A 898 -2.97 -13.81 47.62
N VAL A 899 -3.11 -14.92 48.38
CA VAL A 899 -2.08 -15.36 49.34
C VAL A 899 -0.82 -15.86 48.61
N ILE A 900 -0.97 -16.62 47.52
CA ILE A 900 0.17 -17.08 46.71
C ILE A 900 0.94 -15.90 46.12
N ARG A 901 0.26 -14.89 45.56
CA ARG A 901 0.93 -13.70 45.03
C ARG A 901 1.76 -12.98 46.11
N LEU A 902 1.25 -12.88 47.34
CA LEU A 902 1.99 -12.28 48.46
C LEU A 902 3.23 -13.10 48.86
N LEU A 903 3.09 -14.43 48.93
CA LEU A 903 4.20 -15.34 49.26
C LEU A 903 5.29 -15.33 48.18
N GLU A 904 4.90 -15.24 46.90
CA GLU A 904 5.84 -15.15 45.78
C GLU A 904 6.52 -13.78 45.67
N ALA A 905 5.82 -12.70 46.00
CA ALA A 905 6.39 -11.35 46.05
C ALA A 905 7.47 -11.21 47.14
N ASN A 906 7.23 -11.76 48.34
CA ASN A 906 8.21 -11.77 49.43
C ASN A 906 9.46 -12.56 49.07
N ASN A 907 9.31 -13.70 48.38
CA ASN A 907 10.45 -14.48 47.87
C ASN A 907 11.27 -13.71 46.82
N LYS A 908 10.63 -12.92 45.95
CA LYS A 908 11.31 -12.12 44.91
C LYS A 908 12.09 -10.94 45.51
N MET A 909 11.54 -10.23 46.50
CA MET A 909 12.25 -9.13 47.19
C MET A 909 13.52 -9.63 47.90
N GLU A 910 13.46 -10.78 48.58
CA GLU A 910 14.63 -11.35 49.26
C GLU A 910 15.69 -11.87 48.26
N SER A 911 15.29 -12.41 47.10
CA SER A 911 16.24 -12.86 46.06
C SER A 911 16.99 -11.71 45.35
N ARG A 912 16.38 -10.51 45.27
CA ARG A 912 17.01 -9.32 44.67
C ARG A 912 18.07 -8.71 45.59
N HIS A 913 17.91 -8.81 46.91
CA HIS A 913 18.93 -8.38 47.87
C HIS A 913 20.20 -9.24 47.84
N PHE A 914 20.10 -10.52 47.45
CA PHE A 914 21.25 -11.43 47.37
C PHE A 914 22.03 -11.35 46.05
N LYS A 915 21.40 -10.91 44.95
CA LYS A 915 22.08 -10.74 43.65
C LYS A 915 23.01 -9.51 43.58
N SER A 916 22.94 -8.57 44.53
CA SER A 916 23.87 -7.43 44.58
C SER A 916 25.17 -7.73 45.34
N THR A 917 25.30 -8.89 45.99
CA THR A 917 26.47 -9.27 46.78
C THR A 917 26.88 -10.69 46.43
N ASN A 918 27.70 -10.83 45.39
CA ASN A 918 28.61 -11.93 45.05
C ASN A 918 28.56 -12.28 43.55
N VAL A 919 29.46 -11.66 42.79
CA VAL A 919 29.88 -12.11 41.46
C VAL A 919 31.12 -12.97 41.66
N VAL A 920 31.00 -14.27 41.40
CA VAL A 920 32.13 -15.20 41.26
C VAL A 920 31.99 -15.88 39.88
N PRO A 921 33.06 -16.05 39.10
CA PRO A 921 32.98 -16.29 37.66
C PRO A 921 32.51 -17.71 37.27
N ILE A 922 31.93 -17.78 36.07
CA ILE A 922 31.10 -18.85 35.50
C ILE A 922 31.88 -20.12 35.12
N ALA A 923 33.21 -20.17 35.30
CA ALA A 923 34.06 -21.23 34.75
C ALA A 923 34.06 -22.57 35.54
N GLU A 924 33.53 -22.63 36.77
CA GLU A 924 33.51 -23.89 37.56
C GLU A 924 32.18 -24.66 37.47
N ARG A 925 31.15 -24.11 36.82
CA ARG A 925 29.82 -24.73 36.79
C ARG A 925 29.64 -25.79 35.70
N GLU A 926 30.50 -25.80 34.68
CA GLU A 926 30.41 -26.74 33.55
C GLU A 926 31.10 -28.09 33.78
N LYS A 927 31.90 -28.24 34.84
CA LYS A 927 32.57 -29.52 35.16
C LYS A 927 31.73 -30.52 35.95
N LEU A 928 30.59 -30.10 36.53
CA LEU A 928 29.75 -30.99 37.35
C LEU A 928 28.50 -31.54 36.64
N MET A 929 28.17 -31.07 35.42
CA MET A 929 27.00 -31.55 34.66
C MET A 929 27.26 -32.71 33.70
N LYS A 930 28.49 -33.26 33.67
CA LYS A 930 28.84 -34.40 32.79
C LYS A 930 28.91 -35.76 33.47
N SER A 931 28.57 -35.88 34.77
CA SER A 931 28.57 -37.17 35.47
C SER A 931 27.18 -37.71 35.85
N GLU A 932 26.09 -37.07 35.43
CA GLU A 932 24.72 -37.57 35.63
C GLU A 932 23.90 -37.36 34.36
N LEU A 933 24.13 -38.23 33.38
CA LEU A 933 23.21 -38.55 32.29
C LEU A 933 23.19 -40.07 32.14
#